data_AF-A0A2G8SFE6-F1
#
_entry.id   AF-A0A2G8SFE6-F1
#
_cell.length_a   1.000
_cell.length_b   1.000
_cell.length_c   1.000
_cell.angle_alpha   90.00
_cell.angle_beta   90.00
_cell.angle_gamma   90.00
#
_symmetry.space_group_name_H-M   'P 1'
#
loop_
_entity.id
_entity.type
_entity.pdbx_description
1 polymer ?
#
loop_
_entity_poly.entity_id
_entity_poly.type
_entity_poly.pdbx_seq_one_letter_code
_entity_poly.pdbx_strand_id
1 'polypeptide(L)'
;MNHIIHFAFDEFRRRFFGSSSRTSRSSRRSSNAFKTLKNADNMSVNELSDVFIDAVDTHDLIPGSTMACHTRNTEATSEDVRHKSNVAIFPRASRRGLDPLSWTDQTVPVVFAQPAIGADPFDPTEPEYPQDEIQDMQEISLKQISTAAELLFAAQHRVAVFMLFVIGRRFRFVRWDRAGLIVTPAIDYYDEQVLLSEALGLLSRLDAVGLGFDPSATRVLPGTAEFLQMDYAARKNPTDVNHDERDLGDLEGAHIEGPITFEYVRSLFSASLATDWPRYRLEISSGTATRYYLVGKPNFLAEGVAGRGTRGYVAFDPHTGRFLWLKDVWRMSHVVAKKEGDIIHRLNVAGVDGVPTLVCHGDVLDQVTLTSDWSCTPSLPTASRASASSSSDHSKTLSQDYGVYDPPAPGPLGQHTHYRIAVEEVCLPLYNFVNGKQLVSLVLDALRTHYEVATNPQTHLLHCDISGGNIMIYPKIKHNPADGRASLAWTGILSDWELSKSMDDQKVLPKATQAHRLGTYQFMSINLLQEPARPVQIPDELESFFHVLVYHAVRHLRSTCERPSWWITDYFYRYDGPQRLCACGLKSTTIERNGRLETQSPPGPLLFSSPLDDLLFEVLQSLKALYKVRDHDRQQALTPPPAPPPAIAPTGMTAAQRRILDTIYHIDEKILAQLDAERAAQSLVDRGPTAEERELAAKLADHAWMLAHLERFLEDPRWPDDDRIPRAPLRRPPPPASSPSGDPQPNAHAPSRSESNASANPGAEVAGTGKRRRQEEPLSGLNGDQDRAAKRQRTTKPKPKPKPVRKAQAPARPSTHAMRTRSQARRERAAAGGLAR
;
A
#
# COMPACT_ATOMS: atom_id res chain seq x y z
N MET A 1 0.57 -16.06 -9.61
CA MET A 1 0.07 -15.94 -8.22
C MET A 1 0.40 -17.22 -7.49
N ASN A 2 1.27 -17.17 -6.46
CA ASN A 2 1.70 -18.37 -5.72
C ASN A 2 0.82 -18.64 -4.47
N HIS A 3 -0.43 -18.13 -4.45
CA HIS A 3 -1.29 -18.06 -3.25
C HIS A 3 -2.66 -18.73 -3.43
N ILE A 4 -2.80 -19.66 -4.39
CA ILE A 4 -4.07 -20.29 -4.74
C ILE A 4 -4.05 -21.76 -4.32
N ILE A 5 -5.06 -22.17 -3.55
CA ILE A 5 -5.26 -23.55 -3.13
C ILE A 5 -6.57 -24.07 -3.73
N HIS A 6 -6.51 -25.21 -4.41
CA HIS A 6 -7.68 -25.84 -5.01
C HIS A 6 -8.20 -26.96 -4.10
N PHE A 7 -9.45 -26.86 -3.67
CA PHE A 7 -10.14 -27.90 -2.90
C PHE A 7 -11.23 -28.57 -3.72
N ALA A 8 -11.39 -29.88 -3.59
CA ALA A 8 -12.60 -30.53 -4.04
C ALA A 8 -13.83 -29.89 -3.37
N PHE A 9 -14.96 -29.82 -4.08
CA PHE A 9 -16.16 -29.14 -3.57
C PHE A 9 -16.64 -29.70 -2.23
N ASP A 10 -16.67 -31.02 -2.07
CA ASP A 10 -17.06 -31.68 -0.82
C ASP A 10 -16.08 -31.42 0.33
N GLU A 11 -14.81 -31.20 0.03
CA GLU A 11 -13.82 -30.84 1.04
C GLU A 11 -14.02 -29.39 1.50
N PHE A 12 -14.19 -28.46 0.56
CA PHE A 12 -14.51 -27.06 0.86
C PHE A 12 -15.78 -26.94 1.70
N ARG A 13 -16.86 -27.60 1.27
CA ARG A 13 -18.15 -27.61 1.98
C ARG A 13 -18.00 -28.14 3.41
N ARG A 14 -17.40 -29.32 3.59
CA ARG A 14 -17.26 -29.93 4.92
C ARG A 14 -16.45 -29.05 5.88
N ARG A 15 -15.40 -28.38 5.38
CA ARG A 15 -14.54 -27.55 6.22
C ARG A 15 -15.16 -26.22 6.60
N PHE A 16 -15.87 -25.56 5.69
CA PHE A 16 -16.29 -24.18 5.90
C PHE A 16 -17.79 -24.01 6.12
N PHE A 17 -18.62 -24.88 5.53
CA PHE A 17 -20.09 -24.78 5.59
C PHE A 17 -20.71 -25.84 6.51
N GLY A 18 -19.92 -26.80 6.98
CA GLY A 18 -20.34 -27.90 7.85
C GLY A 18 -20.79 -29.15 7.09
N SER A 19 -21.12 -30.21 7.83
CA SER A 19 -21.66 -31.45 7.29
C SER A 19 -23.19 -31.40 7.25
N SER A 20 -23.78 -31.83 6.12
CA SER A 20 -25.21 -32.10 6.09
C SER A 20 -25.49 -33.27 7.02
N SER A 21 -26.33 -33.09 8.05
CA SER A 21 -26.87 -34.23 8.79
C SER A 21 -27.55 -35.13 7.76
N ARG A 22 -27.08 -36.37 7.60
CA ARG A 22 -27.71 -37.41 6.77
C ARG A 22 -29.09 -37.77 7.34
N THR A 23 -30.05 -36.86 7.26
CA THR A 23 -31.43 -37.06 7.68
C THR A 23 -32.33 -36.13 6.89
N SER A 24 -32.43 -36.41 5.59
CA SER A 24 -33.64 -36.29 4.77
C SER A 24 -33.21 -36.32 3.31
N ARG A 25 -32.93 -37.51 2.77
CA ARG A 25 -33.30 -37.77 1.37
C ARG A 25 -34.83 -37.77 1.31
N SER A 26 -35.48 -36.61 1.53
CA SER A 26 -36.88 -36.49 1.15
C SER A 26 -36.89 -36.42 -0.36
N SER A 27 -37.36 -37.49 -0.96
CA SER A 27 -37.92 -37.48 -2.30
C SER A 27 -38.91 -36.33 -2.44
N ARG A 28 -38.48 -35.20 -2.97
CA ARG A 28 -39.35 -34.28 -3.69
C ARG A 28 -38.63 -33.99 -4.99
N ARG A 29 -39.20 -34.47 -6.09
CA ARG A 29 -38.91 -33.98 -7.43
C ARG A 29 -39.30 -32.50 -7.45
N SER A 30 -38.46 -31.60 -6.93
CA SER A 30 -38.59 -30.19 -7.25
C SER A 30 -38.03 -30.02 -8.66
N SER A 31 -38.72 -29.23 -9.47
CA SER A 31 -38.18 -28.74 -10.74
C SER A 31 -36.78 -28.19 -10.52
N ASN A 32 -35.91 -28.30 -11.54
CA ASN A 32 -34.58 -27.72 -11.48
C ASN A 32 -34.68 -26.23 -11.14
N ALA A 33 -34.12 -25.81 -10.00
CA ALA A 33 -34.23 -24.43 -9.52
C ALA A 33 -33.62 -23.43 -10.51
N PHE A 34 -32.63 -23.88 -11.27
CA PHE A 34 -31.92 -23.12 -12.29
C PHE A 34 -32.40 -23.44 -13.71
N LYS A 35 -33.61 -24.02 -13.89
CA LYS A 35 -34.13 -24.42 -15.21
C LYS A 35 -34.12 -23.27 -16.24
N THR A 36 -34.38 -22.05 -15.80
CA THR A 36 -34.38 -20.83 -16.64
C THR A 36 -32.97 -20.46 -17.15
N LEU A 37 -31.92 -20.97 -16.50
CA LEU A 37 -30.52 -20.69 -16.79
C LEU A 37 -29.85 -21.75 -17.67
N LYS A 38 -30.62 -22.59 -18.37
CA LYS A 38 -30.08 -23.61 -19.29
C LYS A 38 -29.10 -23.02 -20.32
N ASN A 39 -29.39 -21.80 -20.77
CA ASN A 39 -28.62 -21.07 -21.79
C ASN A 39 -27.79 -19.93 -21.18
N ALA A 40 -27.42 -20.02 -19.90
CA ALA A 40 -26.65 -19.00 -19.18
C ALA A 40 -25.36 -18.59 -19.90
N ASP A 41 -24.76 -19.50 -20.68
CA ASP A 41 -23.54 -19.21 -21.42
C ASP A 41 -23.70 -18.16 -22.54
N ASN A 42 -24.93 -17.93 -22.99
CA ASN A 42 -25.26 -16.96 -24.05
C ASN A 42 -25.87 -15.67 -23.52
N MET A 43 -26.02 -15.53 -22.20
CA MET A 43 -26.59 -14.33 -21.57
C MET A 43 -25.52 -13.26 -21.37
N SER A 44 -25.94 -12.00 -21.36
CA SER A 44 -25.09 -10.93 -20.84
C SER A 44 -24.92 -11.06 -19.32
N VAL A 45 -23.85 -10.51 -18.74
CA VAL A 45 -23.65 -10.50 -17.28
C VAL A 45 -24.86 -9.97 -16.50
N ASN A 46 -25.51 -8.91 -17.01
CA ASN A 46 -26.69 -8.32 -16.37
C ASN A 46 -27.88 -9.27 -16.39
N GLU A 47 -28.21 -9.81 -17.57
CA GLU A 47 -29.31 -10.75 -17.74
C GLU A 47 -29.09 -12.01 -16.91
N LEU A 48 -27.86 -12.54 -16.92
CA LEU A 48 -27.46 -13.67 -16.09
C LEU A 48 -27.69 -13.36 -14.60
N SER A 49 -27.23 -12.20 -14.12
CA SER A 49 -27.38 -11.82 -12.72
C SER A 49 -28.85 -11.69 -12.29
N ASP A 50 -29.69 -11.08 -13.12
CA ASP A 50 -31.11 -10.88 -12.82
C ASP A 50 -31.87 -12.22 -12.76
N VAL A 51 -31.65 -13.10 -13.74
CA VAL A 51 -32.31 -14.43 -13.79
C VAL A 51 -31.76 -15.34 -12.68
N PHE A 52 -30.49 -15.21 -12.31
CA PHE A 52 -29.90 -15.97 -11.21
C PHE A 52 -30.47 -15.56 -9.85
N ILE A 53 -30.62 -14.25 -9.61
CA ILE A 53 -31.29 -13.72 -8.40
C ILE A 53 -32.72 -14.25 -8.31
N ASP A 54 -33.49 -14.16 -9.40
CA ASP A 54 -34.88 -14.65 -9.44
C ASP A 54 -34.98 -16.16 -9.16
N ALA A 55 -34.04 -16.96 -9.70
CA ALA A 55 -33.98 -18.39 -9.44
C ALA A 55 -33.71 -18.70 -7.95
N VAL A 56 -32.79 -17.97 -7.33
CA VAL A 56 -32.44 -18.12 -5.91
C VAL A 56 -33.60 -17.73 -5.00
N ASP A 57 -34.25 -16.60 -5.28
CA ASP A 57 -35.36 -16.07 -4.48
C ASP A 57 -36.64 -16.91 -4.65
N THR A 58 -37.01 -17.28 -5.89
CA THR A 58 -38.22 -18.08 -6.18
C THR A 58 -38.20 -19.45 -5.48
N HIS A 59 -37.01 -20.03 -5.32
CA HIS A 59 -36.83 -21.34 -4.70
C HIS A 59 -36.36 -21.27 -3.24
N ASP A 60 -36.25 -20.07 -2.65
CA ASP A 60 -35.75 -19.81 -1.28
C ASP A 60 -34.44 -20.57 -0.96
N LEU A 61 -33.46 -20.50 -1.87
CA LEU A 61 -32.20 -21.24 -1.75
C LEU A 61 -31.25 -20.72 -0.66
N ILE A 62 -31.52 -19.51 -0.14
CA ILE A 62 -30.76 -18.86 0.94
C ILE A 62 -31.69 -18.42 2.08
N PRO A 63 -32.31 -19.35 2.83
CA PRO A 63 -33.26 -19.02 3.88
C PRO A 63 -32.70 -18.01 4.87
N GLY A 64 -33.51 -17.01 5.25
CA GLY A 64 -33.13 -15.92 6.16
C GLY A 64 -32.28 -14.81 5.53
N SER A 65 -31.90 -14.96 4.26
CA SER A 65 -31.14 -13.98 3.48
C SER A 65 -31.88 -13.57 2.20
N THR A 66 -31.31 -12.63 1.45
CA THR A 66 -31.77 -12.22 0.12
C THR A 66 -30.56 -11.91 -0.76
N MET A 67 -30.63 -12.22 -2.04
CA MET A 67 -29.61 -11.85 -3.02
C MET A 67 -30.09 -10.62 -3.76
N ALA A 68 -29.26 -9.58 -3.87
CA ALA A 68 -29.67 -8.34 -4.51
C ALA A 68 -28.50 -7.58 -5.12
N CYS A 69 -28.81 -6.75 -6.10
CA CYS A 69 -27.90 -5.75 -6.63
C CYS A 69 -27.75 -4.59 -5.63
N HIS A 70 -26.54 -4.04 -5.52
CA HIS A 70 -26.27 -2.81 -4.78
C HIS A 70 -25.43 -1.83 -5.60
N THR A 71 -25.40 -0.59 -5.13
CA THR A 71 -24.55 0.46 -5.68
C THR A 71 -23.76 1.13 -4.55
N ARG A 72 -22.56 1.60 -4.88
CA ARG A 72 -21.78 2.46 -3.99
C ARG A 72 -21.85 3.90 -4.50
N ASN A 73 -22.27 4.83 -3.65
CA ASN A 73 -22.55 6.23 -4.02
C ASN A 73 -21.35 7.00 -4.65
N THR A 74 -20.12 6.52 -4.54
CA THR A 74 -18.92 7.18 -5.09
C THR A 74 -18.68 6.94 -6.59
N GLU A 75 -19.46 6.08 -7.24
CA GLU A 75 -19.31 5.77 -8.68
C GLU A 75 -20.10 6.70 -9.61
N ALA A 76 -20.69 7.78 -9.08
CA ALA A 76 -21.53 8.71 -9.85
C ALA A 76 -20.75 9.73 -10.71
N THR A 77 -19.42 9.68 -10.78
CA THR A 77 -18.61 10.67 -11.50
C THR A 77 -17.60 10.06 -12.50
N SER A 78 -18.07 9.23 -13.42
CA SER A 78 -17.51 9.13 -14.78
C SER A 78 -18.54 8.45 -15.69
N GLU A 79 -18.63 8.89 -16.95
CA GLU A 79 -19.53 8.28 -17.95
C GLU A 79 -19.10 6.85 -18.37
N ASP A 80 -18.03 6.29 -17.79
CA ASP A 80 -17.35 5.06 -18.21
C ASP A 80 -17.71 3.79 -17.42
N VAL A 81 -18.67 3.81 -16.48
CA VAL A 81 -19.07 2.59 -15.72
C VAL A 81 -20.56 2.30 -15.87
N ARG A 82 -20.97 1.86 -17.07
CA ARG A 82 -22.25 1.15 -17.28
C ARG A 82 -22.11 -0.37 -17.16
N HIS A 83 -21.17 -0.86 -16.36
CA HIS A 83 -21.09 -2.27 -16.01
C HIS A 83 -21.78 -2.48 -14.66
N LYS A 84 -23.13 -2.45 -14.71
CA LYS A 84 -24.03 -3.15 -13.78
C LYS A 84 -23.54 -4.63 -13.69
N SER A 85 -23.53 -5.36 -12.58
CA SER A 85 -24.33 -5.33 -11.36
C SER A 85 -23.43 -5.81 -10.22
N ASN A 86 -23.17 -4.97 -9.21
CA ASN A 86 -22.56 -5.49 -8.00
C ASN A 86 -23.64 -6.28 -7.23
N VAL A 87 -23.50 -7.59 -7.12
CA VAL A 87 -24.49 -8.47 -6.47
C VAL A 87 -23.91 -9.02 -5.18
N ALA A 88 -24.74 -9.12 -4.15
CA ALA A 88 -24.35 -9.79 -2.91
C ALA A 88 -25.54 -10.45 -2.22
N ILE A 89 -25.20 -11.32 -1.26
CA ILE A 89 -26.14 -11.84 -0.28
C ILE A 89 -26.18 -10.88 0.92
N PHE A 90 -27.38 -10.64 1.43
CA PHE A 90 -27.65 -9.81 2.59
C PHE A 90 -28.52 -10.56 3.59
N PRO A 91 -28.36 -10.31 4.90
CA PRO A 91 -29.36 -10.70 5.88
C PRO A 91 -30.72 -10.08 5.51
N ARG A 92 -31.80 -10.86 5.60
CA ARG A 92 -33.14 -10.35 5.27
C ARG A 92 -33.54 -9.16 6.16
N ALA A 93 -33.02 -9.11 7.39
CA ALA A 93 -33.19 -8.00 8.33
C ALA A 93 -32.53 -6.67 7.89
N SER A 94 -31.59 -6.70 6.94
CA SER A 94 -30.96 -5.48 6.40
C SER A 94 -31.90 -4.67 5.52
N ARG A 95 -33.01 -5.27 5.05
CA ARG A 95 -34.01 -4.58 4.23
C ARG A 95 -34.92 -3.74 5.12
N ARG A 96 -34.63 -2.44 5.22
CA ARG A 96 -35.40 -1.47 6.00
C ARG A 96 -36.44 -0.77 5.12
N GLY A 97 -37.61 -1.37 4.99
CA GLY A 97 -38.71 -0.80 4.19
C GLY A 97 -38.35 -0.68 2.71
N LEU A 98 -38.51 0.51 2.13
CA LEU A 98 -38.23 0.82 0.73
C LEU A 98 -36.79 1.33 0.48
N ASP A 99 -35.97 1.47 1.54
CA ASP A 99 -34.62 2.01 1.40
C ASP A 99 -33.73 1.04 0.61
N PRO A 100 -32.86 1.56 -0.28
CA PRO A 100 -31.84 0.74 -0.94
C PRO A 100 -30.95 0.02 0.07
N LEU A 101 -30.61 -1.24 -0.22
CA LEU A 101 -29.66 -2.00 0.60
C LEU A 101 -28.29 -1.32 0.61
N SER A 102 -27.73 -1.09 1.81
CA SER A 102 -26.39 -0.53 1.91
C SER A 102 -25.36 -1.57 1.49
N TRP A 103 -24.40 -1.19 0.65
CA TRP A 103 -23.28 -2.06 0.30
C TRP A 103 -22.50 -2.55 1.53
N THR A 104 -22.55 -1.81 2.63
CA THR A 104 -21.90 -2.13 3.90
C THR A 104 -22.59 -3.26 4.68
N ASP A 105 -23.81 -3.66 4.30
CA ASP A 105 -24.59 -4.73 4.93
C ASP A 105 -24.37 -6.10 4.26
N GLN A 106 -23.63 -6.15 3.16
CA GLN A 106 -23.43 -7.39 2.42
C GLN A 106 -22.64 -8.43 3.24
N THR A 107 -23.04 -9.69 3.17
CA THR A 107 -22.36 -10.79 3.87
C THR A 107 -21.48 -11.61 2.95
N VAL A 108 -21.93 -11.88 1.72
CA VAL A 108 -21.20 -12.67 0.72
C VAL A 108 -21.36 -11.99 -0.65
N PRO A 109 -20.29 -11.44 -1.26
CA PRO A 109 -20.35 -10.93 -2.63
C PRO A 109 -20.56 -12.07 -3.64
N VAL A 110 -21.29 -11.75 -4.70
CA VAL A 110 -21.54 -12.62 -5.85
C VAL A 110 -21.00 -11.93 -7.09
N VAL A 111 -19.96 -12.51 -7.69
CA VAL A 111 -19.29 -11.94 -8.86
C VAL A 111 -19.71 -12.74 -10.09
N PHE A 112 -20.22 -12.05 -11.10
CA PHE A 112 -20.60 -12.64 -12.38
C PHE A 112 -19.58 -12.27 -13.45
N ALA A 113 -19.12 -13.26 -14.21
CA ALA A 113 -18.22 -13.08 -15.34
C ALA A 113 -18.80 -13.69 -16.62
N GLN A 114 -18.41 -13.11 -17.76
CA GLN A 114 -18.80 -13.63 -19.07
C GLN A 114 -18.05 -14.96 -19.34
N PRO A 115 -18.73 -16.00 -19.79
CA PRO A 115 -18.09 -17.26 -20.16
C PRO A 115 -17.35 -17.13 -21.50
N ALA A 116 -16.09 -17.53 -21.49
CA ALA A 116 -15.32 -17.86 -22.68
C ALA A 116 -14.34 -19.00 -22.35
N ILE A 117 -13.90 -19.74 -23.38
CA ILE A 117 -12.93 -20.83 -23.19
C ILE A 117 -11.64 -20.21 -22.64
N GLY A 118 -11.17 -20.71 -21.49
CA GLY A 118 -10.00 -20.19 -20.78
C GLY A 118 -10.22 -18.90 -19.98
N ALA A 119 -11.39 -18.26 -20.01
CA ALA A 119 -11.62 -17.01 -19.28
C ALA A 119 -11.74 -17.16 -17.76
N ASP A 120 -11.89 -18.39 -17.26
CA ASP A 120 -11.87 -18.68 -15.83
C ASP A 120 -10.42 -18.58 -15.29
N PRO A 121 -10.12 -17.62 -14.40
CA PRO A 121 -8.76 -17.40 -13.89
C PRO A 121 -8.23 -18.53 -12.99
N PHE A 122 -9.07 -19.52 -12.66
CA PHE A 122 -8.73 -20.67 -11.81
C PHE A 122 -8.77 -22.00 -12.58
N ASP A 123 -8.90 -21.97 -13.90
CA ASP A 123 -8.79 -23.17 -14.73
C ASP A 123 -7.31 -23.54 -14.92
N PRO A 124 -6.87 -24.77 -14.59
CA PRO A 124 -5.50 -25.20 -14.81
C PRO A 124 -5.16 -25.48 -16.28
N THR A 125 -6.14 -25.45 -17.19
CA THR A 125 -5.93 -25.75 -18.60
C THR A 125 -5.32 -24.57 -19.35
N GLU A 126 -4.16 -24.79 -19.99
CA GLU A 126 -3.52 -23.80 -20.87
C GLU A 126 -4.39 -23.57 -22.13
N PRO A 127 -4.72 -22.32 -22.50
CA PRO A 127 -5.60 -22.06 -23.63
C PRO A 127 -4.96 -22.46 -24.97
N GLU A 128 -5.73 -23.12 -25.84
CA GLU A 128 -5.27 -23.61 -27.17
C GLU A 128 -5.20 -22.51 -28.26
N TYR A 129 -5.74 -21.31 -28.02
CA TYR A 129 -5.90 -20.22 -29.02
C TYR A 129 -5.69 -18.82 -28.36
N PRO A 130 -5.60 -17.71 -29.12
CA PRO A 130 -4.65 -16.60 -28.88
C PRO A 130 -4.72 -16.05 -27.45
N GLN A 131 -3.54 -15.96 -26.84
CA GLN A 131 -3.34 -15.76 -25.40
C GLN A 131 -3.81 -14.40 -24.86
N ASP A 132 -3.86 -13.34 -25.68
CA ASP A 132 -4.01 -11.98 -25.17
C ASP A 132 -5.45 -11.67 -24.70
N GLU A 133 -6.49 -11.95 -25.51
CA GLU A 133 -7.89 -11.67 -25.13
C GLU A 133 -8.37 -12.53 -23.95
N ILE A 134 -7.95 -13.81 -23.92
CA ILE A 134 -8.28 -14.73 -22.82
C ILE A 134 -7.59 -14.28 -21.54
N GLN A 135 -6.32 -13.87 -21.62
CA GLN A 135 -5.58 -13.34 -20.48
C GLN A 135 -6.22 -12.05 -19.95
N ASP A 136 -6.64 -11.14 -20.83
CA ASP A 136 -7.36 -9.92 -20.44
C ASP A 136 -8.65 -10.26 -19.67
N MET A 137 -9.44 -11.25 -20.14
CA MET A 137 -10.65 -11.69 -19.44
C MET A 137 -10.37 -12.31 -18.06
N GLN A 138 -9.30 -13.12 -17.95
CA GLN A 138 -8.86 -13.68 -16.68
C GLN A 138 -8.43 -12.56 -15.72
N GLU A 139 -7.64 -11.59 -16.19
CA GLU A 139 -7.16 -10.45 -15.41
C GLU A 139 -8.33 -9.56 -14.94
N ILE A 140 -9.32 -9.30 -15.80
CA ILE A 140 -10.53 -8.56 -15.46
C ILE A 140 -11.32 -9.27 -14.34
N SER A 141 -11.60 -10.57 -14.50
CA SER A 141 -12.38 -11.35 -13.53
C SER A 141 -11.67 -11.44 -12.17
N LEU A 142 -10.36 -11.68 -12.20
CA LEU A 142 -9.53 -11.75 -11.01
C LEU A 142 -9.42 -10.38 -10.31
N LYS A 143 -9.36 -9.29 -11.08
CA LYS A 143 -9.42 -7.93 -10.56
C LYS A 143 -10.76 -7.64 -9.89
N GLN A 144 -11.89 -8.07 -10.46
CA GLN A 144 -13.21 -7.91 -9.84
C GLN A 144 -13.30 -8.65 -8.50
N ILE A 145 -12.91 -9.92 -8.47
CA ILE A 145 -12.88 -10.73 -7.23
C ILE A 145 -11.97 -10.09 -6.18
N SER A 146 -10.77 -9.66 -6.58
CA SER A 146 -9.80 -9.05 -5.66
C SER A 146 -10.30 -7.71 -5.13
N THR A 147 -10.88 -6.85 -5.98
CA THR A 147 -11.44 -5.55 -5.58
C THR A 147 -12.58 -5.70 -4.58
N ALA A 148 -13.45 -6.69 -4.78
CA ALA A 148 -14.51 -7.01 -3.83
C ALA A 148 -13.92 -7.43 -2.47
N ALA A 149 -12.88 -8.27 -2.46
CA ALA A 149 -12.24 -8.73 -1.23
C ALA A 149 -11.56 -7.57 -0.49
N GLU A 150 -10.78 -6.74 -1.20
CA GLU A 150 -10.08 -5.58 -0.64
C GLU A 150 -11.05 -4.61 0.03
N LEU A 151 -12.17 -4.30 -0.66
CA LEU A 151 -13.18 -3.41 -0.11
C LEU A 151 -13.79 -3.95 1.19
N LEU A 152 -14.12 -5.25 1.24
CA LEU A 152 -14.72 -5.85 2.43
C LEU A 152 -13.72 -6.02 3.57
N PHE A 153 -12.46 -6.37 3.29
CA PHE A 153 -11.44 -6.37 4.33
C PHE A 153 -11.17 -4.97 4.89
N ALA A 154 -11.25 -3.93 4.05
CA ALA A 154 -11.11 -2.55 4.50
C ALA A 154 -12.30 -2.09 5.36
N ALA A 155 -13.53 -2.44 4.98
CA ALA A 155 -14.75 -1.86 5.54
C ALA A 155 -15.51 -2.73 6.56
N GLN A 156 -15.28 -4.04 6.63
CA GLN A 156 -16.11 -4.96 7.43
C GLN A 156 -15.38 -5.76 8.52
N HIS A 157 -14.11 -5.45 8.82
CA HIS A 157 -13.31 -6.19 9.81
C HIS A 157 -13.53 -7.71 9.74
N ARG A 158 -12.82 -8.34 8.80
CA ARG A 158 -13.01 -9.76 8.50
C ARG A 158 -11.72 -10.56 8.68
N VAL A 159 -11.86 -11.78 9.19
CA VAL A 159 -10.82 -12.82 9.18
C VAL A 159 -10.80 -13.57 7.85
N ALA A 160 -11.95 -13.65 7.17
CA ALA A 160 -12.06 -14.25 5.85
C ALA A 160 -13.23 -13.65 5.06
N VAL A 161 -13.17 -13.73 3.73
CA VAL A 161 -14.24 -13.34 2.81
C VAL A 161 -14.62 -14.54 1.95
N PHE A 162 -15.86 -15.01 2.09
CA PHE A 162 -16.45 -15.98 1.17
C PHE A 162 -17.09 -15.25 -0.01
N MET A 163 -16.97 -15.82 -1.21
CA MET A 163 -17.59 -15.29 -2.42
C MET A 163 -18.18 -16.42 -3.25
N LEU A 164 -19.26 -16.12 -3.96
CA LEU A 164 -19.76 -16.95 -5.05
C LEU A 164 -19.32 -16.33 -6.38
N PHE A 165 -18.58 -17.08 -7.18
CA PHE A 165 -18.15 -16.66 -8.51
C PHE A 165 -18.91 -17.46 -9.57
N VAL A 166 -19.66 -16.77 -10.42
CA VAL A 166 -20.53 -17.37 -11.44
C VAL A 166 -20.00 -16.99 -12.83
N ILE A 167 -19.74 -17.97 -13.67
CA ILE A 167 -19.20 -17.82 -15.02
C ILE A 167 -20.11 -18.56 -15.99
N GLY A 168 -21.02 -17.84 -16.65
CA GLY A 168 -22.07 -18.48 -17.45
C GLY A 168 -22.83 -19.52 -16.63
N ARG A 169 -22.85 -20.77 -17.09
CA ARG A 169 -23.52 -21.90 -16.43
C ARG A 169 -22.71 -22.58 -15.33
N ARG A 170 -21.52 -22.07 -15.01
CA ARG A 170 -20.61 -22.63 -14.02
C ARG A 170 -20.49 -21.74 -12.79
N PHE A 171 -20.22 -22.34 -11.63
CA PHE A 171 -19.93 -21.60 -10.40
C PHE A 171 -18.70 -22.13 -9.67
N ARG A 172 -18.12 -21.28 -8.83
CA ARG A 172 -17.07 -21.59 -7.86
C ARG A 172 -17.37 -20.91 -6.53
N PHE A 173 -17.01 -21.55 -5.42
CA PHE A 173 -16.83 -20.84 -4.15
C PHE A 173 -15.37 -20.42 -4.00
N VAL A 174 -15.19 -19.18 -3.54
CA VAL A 174 -13.88 -18.60 -3.24
C VAL A 174 -13.87 -18.20 -1.77
N ARG A 175 -12.81 -18.56 -1.03
CA ARG A 175 -12.56 -18.06 0.33
C ARG A 175 -11.22 -17.35 0.34
N TRP A 176 -11.22 -16.06 0.63
CA TRP A 176 -10.03 -15.26 0.91
C TRP A 176 -9.75 -15.20 2.40
N ASP A 177 -8.49 -15.32 2.79
CA ASP A 177 -7.97 -14.71 4.01
C ASP A 177 -6.68 -13.95 3.69
N ARG A 178 -6.02 -13.42 4.72
CA ARG A 178 -4.80 -12.63 4.52
C ARG A 178 -3.58 -13.46 4.07
N ALA A 179 -3.62 -14.79 4.10
CA ALA A 179 -2.53 -15.62 3.57
C ALA A 179 -2.71 -15.97 2.08
N GLY A 180 -3.94 -16.00 1.58
CA GLY A 180 -4.23 -16.31 0.18
C GLY A 180 -5.70 -16.64 -0.09
N LEU A 181 -5.94 -17.37 -1.18
CA LEU A 181 -7.28 -17.78 -1.60
C LEU A 181 -7.41 -19.29 -1.76
N ILE A 182 -8.57 -19.81 -1.36
CA ILE A 182 -8.99 -21.19 -1.57
C ILE A 182 -10.16 -21.18 -2.54
N VAL A 183 -10.13 -22.04 -3.56
CA VAL A 183 -11.13 -22.09 -4.63
C VAL A 183 -11.60 -23.51 -4.93
N THR A 184 -12.88 -23.69 -5.23
CA THR A 184 -13.45 -24.97 -5.70
C THR A 184 -13.27 -25.16 -7.21
N PRO A 185 -13.35 -26.39 -7.76
CA PRO A 185 -13.56 -26.60 -9.19
C PRO A 185 -14.75 -25.80 -9.73
N ALA A 186 -14.73 -25.51 -11.03
CA ALA A 186 -15.90 -25.00 -11.73
C ALA A 186 -16.92 -26.14 -11.86
N ILE A 187 -18.15 -25.91 -11.38
CA ILE A 187 -19.24 -26.89 -11.40
C ILE A 187 -20.41 -26.30 -12.18
N ASP A 188 -21.03 -27.10 -13.04
CA ASP A 188 -22.25 -26.72 -13.75
C ASP A 188 -23.45 -26.75 -12.80
N TYR A 189 -24.02 -25.59 -12.47
CA TYR A 189 -25.12 -25.54 -11.49
C TYR A 189 -26.48 -25.95 -12.05
N TYR A 190 -26.62 -26.14 -13.37
CA TYR A 190 -27.86 -26.64 -13.95
C TYR A 190 -27.90 -28.17 -13.88
N ASP A 191 -26.79 -28.85 -14.22
CA ASP A 191 -26.70 -30.31 -14.13
C ASP A 191 -26.55 -30.75 -12.66
N GLU A 192 -25.69 -30.07 -11.90
CA GLU A 192 -25.43 -30.33 -10.48
C GLU A 192 -26.20 -29.38 -9.54
N GLN A 193 -27.45 -29.05 -9.87
CA GLN A 193 -28.29 -28.10 -9.12
C GLN A 193 -28.40 -28.36 -7.61
N VAL A 194 -28.32 -29.61 -7.19
CA VAL A 194 -28.41 -29.99 -5.78
C VAL A 194 -27.19 -29.48 -5.01
N LEU A 195 -25.99 -29.50 -5.63
CA LEU A 195 -24.76 -29.06 -4.98
C LEU A 195 -24.79 -27.56 -4.65
N LEU A 196 -25.18 -26.73 -5.62
CA LEU A 196 -25.29 -25.28 -5.40
C LEU A 196 -26.41 -24.96 -4.40
N SER A 197 -27.58 -25.60 -4.54
CA SER A 197 -28.73 -25.37 -3.65
C SER A 197 -28.41 -25.73 -2.20
N GLU A 198 -27.78 -26.89 -1.96
CA GLU A 198 -27.36 -27.28 -0.62
C GLU A 198 -26.29 -26.35 -0.04
N ALA A 199 -25.30 -25.96 -0.85
CA ALA A 199 -24.23 -25.08 -0.38
C ALA A 199 -24.73 -23.67 -0.06
N LEU A 200 -25.61 -23.10 -0.88
CA LEU A 200 -26.27 -21.81 -0.61
C LEU A 200 -27.08 -21.86 0.70
N GLY A 201 -27.85 -22.93 0.90
CA GLY A 201 -28.63 -23.10 2.12
C GLY A 201 -27.78 -23.36 3.38
N LEU A 202 -26.59 -23.95 3.24
CA LEU A 202 -25.63 -24.08 4.35
C LEU A 202 -24.95 -22.73 4.65
N LEU A 203 -24.49 -22.05 3.61
CA LEU A 203 -23.84 -20.74 3.70
C LEU A 203 -24.75 -19.71 4.37
N SER A 204 -26.06 -19.70 4.04
CA SER A 204 -27.01 -18.75 4.63
C SER A 204 -27.34 -19.00 6.11
N ARG A 205 -26.96 -20.18 6.64
CA ARG A 205 -27.13 -20.55 8.05
C ARG A 205 -25.89 -20.27 8.90
N LEU A 206 -24.77 -19.90 8.29
CA LEU A 206 -23.58 -19.51 9.04
C LEU A 206 -23.86 -18.22 9.80
N ASP A 207 -23.36 -18.15 11.03
CA ASP A 207 -23.36 -16.91 11.80
C ASP A 207 -22.26 -15.95 11.30
N ALA A 208 -22.17 -14.76 11.90
CA ALA A 208 -21.18 -13.77 11.50
C ALA A 208 -19.74 -14.31 11.58
N VAL A 209 -19.41 -15.08 12.62
CA VAL A 209 -18.08 -15.67 12.79
C VAL A 209 -17.80 -16.70 11.70
N GLY A 210 -18.75 -17.60 11.41
CA GLY A 210 -18.64 -18.59 10.33
C GLY A 210 -18.52 -17.96 8.95
N LEU A 211 -19.11 -16.78 8.73
CA LEU A 211 -18.96 -15.97 7.51
C LEU A 211 -17.65 -15.16 7.47
N GLY A 212 -16.82 -15.27 8.50
CA GLY A 212 -15.51 -14.65 8.58
C GLY A 212 -15.51 -13.22 9.09
N PHE A 213 -16.57 -12.73 9.75
CA PHE A 213 -16.52 -11.46 10.49
C PHE A 213 -15.70 -11.62 11.76
N ASP A 214 -14.95 -10.59 12.11
CA ASP A 214 -14.19 -10.53 13.36
C ASP A 214 -15.12 -10.21 14.55
N PRO A 215 -15.31 -11.13 15.51
CA PRO A 215 -16.21 -10.91 16.65
C PRO A 215 -15.73 -9.82 17.62
N SER A 216 -14.46 -9.40 17.56
CA SER A 216 -13.94 -8.28 18.36
C SER A 216 -14.19 -6.90 17.74
N ALA A 217 -14.84 -6.86 16.57
CA ALA A 217 -15.23 -5.63 15.88
C ALA A 217 -16.76 -5.54 15.79
N THR A 218 -17.34 -4.62 16.54
CA THR A 218 -18.79 -4.40 16.55
C THR A 218 -19.15 -3.19 15.72
N ARG A 219 -20.06 -3.34 14.76
CA ARG A 219 -20.52 -2.22 13.93
C ARG A 219 -21.37 -1.25 14.77
N VAL A 220 -21.02 0.03 14.71
CA VAL A 220 -21.74 1.12 15.38
C VAL A 220 -22.82 1.64 14.44
N LEU A 221 -24.07 1.33 14.75
CA LEU A 221 -25.22 1.65 13.89
C LEU A 221 -25.75 3.08 14.13
N PRO A 222 -26.31 3.75 13.10
CA PRO A 222 -26.99 5.03 13.28
C PRO A 222 -28.05 4.96 14.38
N GLY A 223 -28.09 5.99 15.24
CA GLY A 223 -29.02 6.10 16.36
C GLY A 223 -28.55 5.45 17.67
N THR A 224 -27.42 4.75 17.68
CA THR A 224 -26.79 4.29 18.93
C THR A 224 -26.10 5.43 19.66
N ALA A 225 -25.93 5.30 20.99
CA ALA A 225 -25.24 6.30 21.80
C ALA A 225 -23.78 6.52 21.33
N GLU A 226 -23.08 5.44 20.98
CA GLU A 226 -21.71 5.48 20.45
C GLU A 226 -21.66 6.23 19.11
N PHE A 227 -22.65 6.05 18.23
CA PHE A 227 -22.72 6.78 16.96
C PHE A 227 -22.81 8.30 17.17
N LEU A 228 -23.70 8.73 18.07
CA LEU A 228 -23.87 10.14 18.44
C LEU A 228 -22.64 10.70 19.16
N GLN A 229 -21.97 9.89 19.97
CA GLN A 229 -20.74 10.26 20.66
C GLN A 229 -19.62 10.54 19.66
N MET A 230 -19.48 9.71 18.62
CA MET A 230 -18.54 9.96 17.52
C MET A 230 -18.87 11.27 16.79
N ASP A 231 -20.14 11.52 16.48
CA ASP A 231 -20.56 12.77 15.84
C ASP A 231 -20.25 14.00 16.70
N TYR A 232 -20.44 13.89 18.02
CA TYR A 232 -20.10 14.95 18.96
C TYR A 232 -18.58 15.17 19.02
N ALA A 233 -17.80 14.11 19.16
CA ALA A 233 -16.33 14.17 19.20
C ALA A 233 -15.74 14.76 17.91
N ALA A 234 -16.39 14.58 16.76
CA ALA A 234 -15.94 15.13 15.48
C ALA A 234 -16.19 16.63 15.30
N ARG A 235 -16.95 17.29 16.18
CA ARG A 235 -17.26 18.74 16.06
C ARG A 235 -16.06 19.59 16.44
N LYS A 236 -15.79 20.63 15.65
CA LYS A 236 -14.73 21.61 15.92
C LYS A 236 -14.80 22.07 17.38
N ASN A 237 -13.67 22.01 18.08
CA ASN A 237 -13.55 22.47 19.46
C ASN A 237 -12.59 23.68 19.50
N PRO A 238 -13.01 24.83 20.05
CA PRO A 238 -12.14 26.02 20.16
C PRO A 238 -10.92 25.82 21.06
N THR A 239 -10.86 24.76 21.87
CA THR A 239 -9.69 24.42 22.68
C THR A 239 -8.67 23.55 21.93
N ASP A 240 -8.95 23.15 20.69
CA ASP A 240 -7.98 22.41 19.89
C ASP A 240 -6.78 23.31 19.53
N VAL A 241 -5.58 22.76 19.63
CA VAL A 241 -4.34 23.53 19.42
C VAL A 241 -3.95 23.48 17.95
N ASN A 242 -3.66 24.65 17.37
CA ASN A 242 -3.02 24.74 16.06
C ASN A 242 -1.60 24.15 16.16
N HIS A 243 -1.27 23.27 15.23
CA HIS A 243 -0.03 22.49 15.23
C HIS A 243 1.19 23.19 14.60
N ASP A 244 1.05 24.38 14.01
CA ASP A 244 2.12 25.07 13.30
C ASP A 244 3.23 25.51 14.26
N GLU A 245 4.49 25.36 13.82
CA GLU A 245 5.64 25.74 14.63
C GLU A 245 5.66 27.24 14.94
N ARG A 246 5.76 27.58 16.22
CA ARG A 246 5.78 28.97 16.70
C ARG A 246 6.28 29.05 18.13
N ASP A 247 6.77 30.22 18.52
CA ASP A 247 6.92 30.55 19.94
C ASP A 247 5.54 30.69 20.58
N LEU A 248 5.36 30.09 21.75
CA LEU A 248 4.14 30.21 22.54
C LEU A 248 4.34 31.39 23.50
N GLY A 249 3.44 32.37 23.44
CA GLY A 249 3.47 33.48 24.41
C GLY A 249 3.23 32.98 25.84
N ASP A 250 3.66 33.74 26.85
CA ASP A 250 3.58 33.35 28.27
C ASP A 250 2.17 32.89 28.70
N LEU A 251 1.13 33.53 28.18
CA LEU A 251 -0.26 33.15 28.44
C LEU A 251 -0.65 31.85 27.72
N GLU A 252 -0.24 31.66 26.46
CA GLU A 252 -0.59 30.46 25.69
C GLU A 252 0.13 29.23 26.25
N GLY A 253 1.42 29.34 26.56
CA GLY A 253 2.20 28.27 27.17
C GLY A 253 1.67 27.83 28.54
N ALA A 254 1.19 28.77 29.36
CA ALA A 254 0.61 28.48 30.67
C ALA A 254 -0.82 27.90 30.61
N HIS A 255 -1.58 28.13 29.52
CA HIS A 255 -2.95 27.62 29.38
C HIS A 255 -3.02 26.21 28.75
N ILE A 256 -1.91 25.68 28.25
CA ILE A 256 -1.85 24.32 27.73
C ILE A 256 -1.52 23.37 28.90
N GLU A 257 -2.48 23.20 29.80
CA GLU A 257 -2.42 22.22 30.90
C GLU A 257 -3.31 21.01 30.56
N GLY A 258 -2.72 19.80 30.62
CA GLY A 258 -3.44 18.54 30.40
C GLY A 258 -3.34 17.98 28.96
N PRO A 259 -4.16 16.97 28.62
CA PRO A 259 -4.08 16.28 27.34
C PRO A 259 -4.46 17.17 26.16
N ILE A 260 -3.52 17.40 25.25
CA ILE A 260 -3.70 18.26 24.07
C ILE A 260 -4.41 17.48 22.97
N THR A 261 -5.37 18.12 22.30
CA THR A 261 -5.87 17.69 20.98
C THR A 261 -5.47 18.71 19.94
N PHE A 262 -4.73 18.30 18.92
CA PHE A 262 -4.42 19.18 17.78
C PHE A 262 -5.59 19.26 16.82
N GLU A 263 -5.81 20.42 16.21
CA GLU A 263 -6.90 20.65 15.24
C GLU A 263 -6.91 19.61 14.09
N TYR A 264 -5.74 19.19 13.62
CA TYR A 264 -5.63 18.20 12.55
C TYR A 264 -6.14 16.82 12.99
N VAL A 265 -5.95 16.44 14.25
CA VAL A 265 -6.40 15.14 14.79
C VAL A 265 -7.92 15.06 14.74
N ARG A 266 -8.60 16.10 15.22
CA ARG A 266 -10.05 16.17 15.15
C ARG A 266 -10.55 16.23 13.71
N SER A 267 -9.85 16.97 12.85
CA SER A 267 -10.18 17.04 11.42
C SER A 267 -10.06 15.68 10.74
N LEU A 268 -9.02 14.91 11.04
CA LEU A 268 -8.83 13.54 10.53
C LEU A 268 -9.91 12.59 11.04
N PHE A 269 -10.27 12.67 12.33
CA PHE A 269 -11.36 11.88 12.89
C PHE A 269 -12.70 12.24 12.25
N SER A 270 -13.01 13.53 12.14
CA SER A 270 -14.23 14.04 11.49
C SER A 270 -14.34 13.56 10.04
N ALA A 271 -13.25 13.66 9.28
CA ALA A 271 -13.17 13.15 7.90
C ALA A 271 -13.33 11.62 7.80
N SER A 272 -12.93 10.88 8.85
CA SER A 272 -13.11 9.42 8.91
C SER A 272 -14.58 9.02 9.01
N LEU A 273 -15.47 9.89 9.50
CA LEU A 273 -16.90 9.61 9.68
C LEU A 273 -17.73 9.80 8.40
N ALA A 274 -17.10 9.62 7.23
CA ALA A 274 -17.71 9.74 5.91
C ALA A 274 -19.07 9.03 5.83
N THR A 275 -20.03 9.63 5.13
CA THR A 275 -21.43 9.18 5.09
C THR A 275 -21.62 7.83 4.40
N ASP A 276 -20.66 7.38 3.58
CA ASP A 276 -20.69 6.11 2.86
C ASP A 276 -19.83 5.01 3.49
N TRP A 277 -19.24 5.24 4.67
CA TRP A 277 -18.34 4.29 5.34
C TRP A 277 -18.89 3.84 6.71
N PRO A 278 -18.81 2.54 7.05
CA PRO A 278 -19.30 2.03 8.33
C PRO A 278 -18.39 2.44 9.51
N ARG A 279 -19.00 2.66 10.68
CA ARG A 279 -18.30 2.94 11.94
C ARG A 279 -18.20 1.67 12.78
N TYR A 280 -17.11 1.52 13.55
CA TYR A 280 -16.87 0.35 14.38
C TYR A 280 -16.41 0.70 15.78
N ARG A 281 -16.76 -0.18 16.71
CA ARG A 281 -16.11 -0.37 17.99
C ARG A 281 -15.12 -1.51 17.86
N LEU A 282 -13.84 -1.25 18.08
CA LEU A 282 -12.77 -2.25 18.02
C LEU A 282 -12.25 -2.55 19.41
N GLU A 283 -12.21 -3.84 19.76
CA GLU A 283 -11.71 -4.31 21.05
C GLU A 283 -10.23 -4.69 20.96
N ILE A 284 -9.48 -4.36 22.02
CA ILE A 284 -8.08 -4.73 22.22
C ILE A 284 -7.96 -5.34 23.62
N SER A 285 -7.65 -6.62 23.69
CA SER A 285 -7.36 -7.34 24.94
C SER A 285 -5.86 -7.31 25.22
N SER A 286 -5.47 -6.77 26.36
CA SER A 286 -4.08 -6.68 26.81
C SER A 286 -3.98 -7.27 28.22
N GLY A 287 -3.41 -8.48 28.32
CA GLY A 287 -3.46 -9.26 29.55
C GLY A 287 -4.90 -9.59 29.95
N THR A 288 -5.30 -9.18 31.16
CA THR A 288 -6.67 -9.39 31.68
C THR A 288 -7.63 -8.24 31.39
N ALA A 289 -7.15 -7.13 30.82
CA ALA A 289 -7.97 -5.95 30.55
C ALA A 289 -8.35 -5.88 29.07
N THR A 290 -9.63 -5.60 28.79
CA THR A 290 -10.11 -5.32 27.44
C THR A 290 -10.53 -3.86 27.36
N ARG A 291 -9.98 -3.14 26.39
CA ARG A 291 -10.38 -1.76 26.05
C ARG A 291 -11.04 -1.77 24.68
N TYR A 292 -11.84 -0.75 24.42
CA TYR A 292 -12.42 -0.56 23.10
C TYR A 292 -12.31 0.89 22.63
N TYR A 293 -12.23 1.06 21.31
CA TYR A 293 -12.10 2.36 20.67
C TYR A 293 -13.08 2.48 19.51
N LEU A 294 -13.58 3.70 19.29
CA LEU A 294 -14.51 4.01 18.22
C LEU A 294 -13.75 4.53 17.01
N VAL A 295 -13.99 3.94 15.84
CA VAL A 295 -13.28 4.26 14.58
C VAL A 295 -14.25 4.42 13.41
N GLY A 296 -13.89 5.30 12.48
CA GLY A 296 -14.54 5.43 11.16
C GLY A 296 -13.71 4.77 10.05
N LYS A 297 -13.61 5.46 8.93
CA LYS A 297 -12.76 5.09 7.79
C LYS A 297 -11.27 5.11 8.17
N PRO A 298 -10.48 4.08 7.82
CA PRO A 298 -9.03 4.11 8.06
C PRO A 298 -8.37 5.35 7.43
N ASN A 299 -7.51 6.01 8.19
CA ASN A 299 -6.65 7.09 7.71
C ASN A 299 -5.46 6.54 6.91
N PHE A 300 -5.07 5.30 7.20
CA PHE A 300 -4.07 4.53 6.46
C PHE A 300 -4.63 3.15 6.12
N LEU A 301 -4.41 2.70 4.88
CA LEU A 301 -4.80 1.38 4.40
C LEU A 301 -3.68 0.85 3.50
N ALA A 302 -3.10 -0.29 3.86
CA ALA A 302 -2.15 -0.99 3.00
C ALA A 302 -2.88 -1.60 1.78
N GLU A 303 -2.26 -1.52 0.61
CA GLU A 303 -2.79 -2.09 -0.64
C GLU A 303 -2.70 -3.63 -0.65
N GLY A 304 -3.61 -4.27 -1.37
CA GLY A 304 -3.62 -5.72 -1.60
C GLY A 304 -4.56 -6.53 -0.69
N VAL A 305 -5.04 -7.65 -1.23
CA VAL A 305 -5.91 -8.62 -0.51
C VAL A 305 -5.13 -9.44 0.51
N ALA A 306 -3.95 -9.94 0.13
CA ALA A 306 -3.11 -10.82 0.95
C ALA A 306 -1.91 -10.07 1.56
N GLY A 307 -1.34 -10.60 2.63
CA GLY A 307 -0.26 -10.00 3.41
C GLY A 307 -0.76 -9.31 4.67
N ARG A 308 -0.03 -8.29 5.12
CA ARG A 308 -0.25 -7.66 6.44
C ARG A 308 -1.58 -6.93 6.59
N GLY A 309 -2.16 -6.44 5.49
CA GLY A 309 -3.50 -5.83 5.49
C GLY A 309 -3.67 -4.68 6.48
N THR A 310 -2.60 -3.92 6.75
CA THR A 310 -2.52 -2.90 7.81
C THR A 310 -3.56 -1.80 7.62
N ARG A 311 -4.28 -1.48 8.69
CA ARG A 311 -5.24 -0.38 8.79
C ARG A 311 -4.84 0.51 9.96
N GLY A 312 -4.76 1.81 9.71
CA GLY A 312 -4.43 2.82 10.72
C GLY A 312 -5.59 3.80 10.90
N TYR A 313 -5.95 4.07 12.15
CA TYR A 313 -7.11 4.89 12.51
C TYR A 313 -6.69 5.98 13.50
N VAL A 314 -7.22 7.19 13.28
CA VAL A 314 -7.49 8.09 14.41
C VAL A 314 -8.69 7.52 15.14
N ALA A 315 -8.47 6.98 16.34
CA ALA A 315 -9.49 6.34 17.14
C ALA A 315 -9.89 7.25 18.30
N PHE A 316 -11.16 7.18 18.69
CA PHE A 316 -11.69 7.91 19.85
C PHE A 316 -11.90 6.94 21.02
N ASP A 317 -11.35 7.29 22.17
CA ASP A 317 -11.62 6.58 23.42
C ASP A 317 -12.81 7.23 24.15
N PRO A 318 -13.96 6.54 24.22
CA PRO A 318 -15.15 7.11 24.84
C PRO A 318 -15.06 7.25 26.36
N HIS A 319 -14.09 6.62 27.02
CA HIS A 319 -13.93 6.70 28.48
C HIS A 319 -13.11 7.92 28.89
N THR A 320 -12.03 8.21 28.15
CA THR A 320 -11.13 9.33 28.44
C THR A 320 -11.46 10.58 27.63
N GLY A 321 -12.25 10.45 26.56
CA GLY A 321 -12.53 11.55 25.62
C GLY A 321 -11.34 11.94 24.74
N ARG A 322 -10.27 11.13 24.72
CA ARG A 322 -9.03 11.38 23.97
C ARG A 322 -9.07 10.73 22.58
N PHE A 323 -8.30 11.30 21.67
CA PHE A 323 -7.95 10.67 20.40
C PHE A 323 -6.59 9.98 20.50
N LEU A 324 -6.43 8.87 19.81
CA LEU A 324 -5.20 8.11 19.76
C LEU A 324 -5.01 7.45 18.38
N TRP A 325 -3.83 6.89 18.13
CA TRP A 325 -3.58 6.11 16.92
C TRP A 325 -3.77 4.62 17.17
N LEU A 326 -4.65 3.98 16.40
CA LEU A 326 -4.90 2.54 16.45
C LEU A 326 -4.44 1.89 15.15
N LYS A 327 -3.55 0.91 15.25
CA LYS A 327 -3.08 0.07 14.14
C LYS A 327 -3.67 -1.33 14.29
N ASP A 328 -4.31 -1.80 13.23
CA ASP A 328 -4.88 -3.14 13.09
C ASP A 328 -4.15 -3.84 11.93
N VAL A 329 -3.53 -4.99 12.19
CA VAL A 329 -2.57 -5.63 11.27
C VAL A 329 -2.54 -7.15 11.42
N TRP A 330 -2.22 -7.85 10.34
CA TRP A 330 -1.92 -9.28 10.33
C TRP A 330 -0.41 -9.48 10.34
N ARG A 331 0.16 -9.91 11.48
CA ARG A 331 1.60 -10.14 11.65
C ARG A 331 2.00 -11.54 11.17
N MET A 332 3.17 -11.69 10.55
CA MET A 332 3.66 -13.00 10.09
C MET A 332 4.13 -13.85 11.29
N SER A 333 3.38 -14.90 11.62
CA SER A 333 3.50 -15.63 12.90
C SER A 333 4.86 -16.31 13.09
N HIS A 334 5.49 -16.82 12.03
CA HIS A 334 6.78 -17.52 12.09
C HIS A 334 8.01 -16.62 11.93
N VAL A 335 7.81 -15.38 11.47
CA VAL A 335 8.90 -14.49 11.07
C VAL A 335 9.09 -13.36 12.08
N VAL A 336 8.00 -12.87 12.67
CA VAL A 336 8.00 -11.81 13.67
C VAL A 336 7.47 -12.40 14.98
N ALA A 337 8.38 -13.00 15.76
CA ALA A 337 8.04 -13.69 17.00
C ALA A 337 7.69 -12.73 18.15
N LYS A 338 8.33 -11.56 18.22
CA LYS A 338 8.08 -10.54 19.25
C LYS A 338 6.96 -9.60 18.80
N LYS A 339 6.03 -9.25 19.69
CA LYS A 339 4.96 -8.29 19.38
C LYS A 339 5.50 -6.88 19.44
N GLU A 340 5.10 -6.04 18.50
CA GLU A 340 5.50 -4.63 18.43
C GLU A 340 5.27 -3.91 19.77
N GLY A 341 4.10 -4.12 20.38
CA GLY A 341 3.77 -3.50 21.67
C GLY A 341 4.64 -3.95 22.83
N ASP A 342 5.14 -5.19 22.86
CA ASP A 342 6.09 -5.63 23.90
C ASP A 342 7.41 -4.85 23.78
N ILE A 343 7.82 -4.58 22.53
CA ILE A 343 9.04 -3.83 22.23
C ILE A 343 8.82 -2.36 22.63
N ILE A 344 7.75 -1.72 22.19
CA ILE A 344 7.43 -0.33 22.54
C ILE A 344 7.29 -0.18 24.06
N HIS A 345 6.65 -1.13 24.76
CA HIS A 345 6.58 -1.12 26.22
C HIS A 345 7.97 -1.08 26.86
N ARG A 346 8.89 -1.94 26.40
CA ARG A 346 10.27 -1.96 26.88
C ARG A 346 10.99 -0.62 26.62
N LEU A 347 10.77 -0.01 25.46
CA LEU A 347 11.36 1.30 25.14
C LEU A 347 10.80 2.42 26.02
N ASN A 348 9.48 2.44 26.25
CA ASN A 348 8.84 3.42 27.14
C ASN A 348 9.31 3.26 28.59
N VAL A 349 9.43 2.03 29.10
CA VAL A 349 9.96 1.75 30.46
C VAL A 349 11.43 2.17 30.59
N ALA A 350 12.22 2.02 29.53
CA ALA A 350 13.61 2.48 29.48
C ALA A 350 13.74 4.01 29.38
N GLY A 351 12.62 4.75 29.26
CA GLY A 351 12.60 6.21 29.22
C GLY A 351 13.04 6.81 27.88
N VAL A 352 13.08 6.00 26.80
CA VAL A 352 13.48 6.44 25.46
C VAL A 352 12.50 7.48 24.94
N ASP A 353 13.00 8.66 24.56
CA ASP A 353 12.19 9.68 23.86
C ASP A 353 12.16 9.39 22.36
N GLY A 354 11.17 9.93 21.65
CA GLY A 354 11.06 9.81 20.19
C GLY A 354 10.52 8.45 19.70
N VAL A 355 9.96 7.63 20.59
CA VAL A 355 9.14 6.45 20.24
C VAL A 355 7.67 6.67 20.63
N PRO A 356 6.70 5.97 20.03
CA PRO A 356 5.30 6.07 20.44
C PRO A 356 5.09 5.67 21.90
N THR A 357 4.12 6.32 22.56
CA THR A 357 3.69 5.95 23.92
C THR A 357 2.62 4.89 23.85
N LEU A 358 2.91 3.69 24.37
CA LEU A 358 2.00 2.56 24.33
C LEU A 358 0.79 2.75 25.27
N VAL A 359 -0.42 2.56 24.72
CA VAL A 359 -1.66 2.53 25.51
C VAL A 359 -2.07 1.09 25.84
N CYS A 360 -2.21 0.25 24.81
CA CYS A 360 -2.50 -1.18 24.96
C CYS A 360 -2.26 -1.91 23.63
N HIS A 361 -2.03 -3.22 23.70
CA HIS A 361 -1.92 -4.07 22.51
C HIS A 361 -2.23 -5.54 22.81
N GLY A 362 -2.47 -6.32 21.77
CA GLY A 362 -2.65 -7.76 21.89
C GLY A 362 -2.96 -8.44 20.57
N ASP A 363 -2.81 -9.77 20.57
CA ASP A 363 -3.37 -10.59 19.50
C ASP A 363 -4.90 -10.59 19.63
N VAL A 364 -5.60 -10.58 18.50
CA VAL A 364 -7.05 -10.50 18.46
C VAL A 364 -7.62 -11.91 18.53
N LEU A 365 -8.07 -12.35 19.71
CA LEU A 365 -8.78 -13.62 19.94
C LEU A 365 -8.07 -14.85 19.32
N ASP A 366 -6.73 -14.85 19.33
CA ASP A 366 -5.88 -15.89 18.70
C ASP A 366 -6.21 -16.20 17.23
N GLN A 367 -6.80 -15.23 16.52
CA GLN A 367 -7.18 -15.38 15.12
C GLN A 367 -5.93 -15.54 14.24
N VAL A 368 -5.92 -16.62 13.45
CA VAL A 368 -4.87 -16.94 12.49
C VAL A 368 -5.45 -17.21 11.10
N THR A 369 -4.67 -16.93 10.06
CA THR A 369 -5.02 -17.33 8.68
C THR A 369 -4.97 -18.83 8.55
N LEU A 370 -5.91 -19.40 7.80
CA LEU A 370 -5.99 -20.86 7.61
C LEU A 370 -5.31 -21.29 6.31
N THR A 371 -5.32 -20.47 5.26
CA THR A 371 -4.82 -20.85 3.93
C THR A 371 -3.37 -21.37 3.96
N SER A 372 -2.53 -20.84 4.86
CA SER A 372 -1.14 -21.26 5.03
C SER A 372 -0.98 -22.76 5.33
N ASP A 373 -1.92 -23.35 6.06
CA ASP A 373 -1.83 -24.73 6.57
C ASP A 373 -1.83 -25.76 5.42
N TRP A 374 -2.37 -25.39 4.25
CA TRP A 374 -2.47 -26.25 3.07
C TRP A 374 -1.43 -25.93 1.99
N SER A 375 -0.51 -25.01 2.24
CA SER A 375 0.63 -24.77 1.35
C SER A 375 1.68 -25.89 1.41
N CYS A 376 1.59 -26.78 2.41
CA CYS A 376 2.45 -27.93 2.67
C CYS A 376 1.69 -29.27 2.54
N THR A 377 1.08 -29.55 1.40
CA THR A 377 0.80 -30.95 1.04
C THR A 377 1.94 -31.47 0.16
N PRO A 378 2.72 -32.48 0.59
CA PRO A 378 3.64 -33.17 -0.29
C PRO A 378 2.84 -33.68 -1.49
N SER A 379 3.27 -33.33 -2.70
CA SER A 379 2.84 -34.01 -3.91
C SER A 379 2.84 -35.51 -3.67
N LEU A 380 1.68 -36.15 -3.80
CA LEU A 380 1.52 -37.60 -3.74
C LEU A 380 2.65 -38.27 -4.55
N PRO A 381 3.37 -39.25 -3.99
CA PRO A 381 4.40 -39.95 -4.75
C PRO A 381 3.74 -40.62 -5.96
N THR A 382 4.18 -40.22 -7.14
CA THR A 382 3.94 -40.94 -8.39
C THR A 382 4.26 -42.42 -8.14
N ALA A 383 3.28 -43.29 -8.37
CA ALA A 383 3.40 -44.71 -8.10
C ALA A 383 4.55 -45.34 -8.91
N SER A 384 5.75 -45.38 -8.33
CA SER A 384 6.82 -46.24 -8.79
C SER A 384 6.58 -47.64 -8.21
N ARG A 385 6.20 -48.56 -9.10
CA ARG A 385 6.18 -50.00 -8.87
C ARG A 385 7.49 -50.43 -8.21
N ALA A 386 7.42 -50.92 -6.97
CA ALA A 386 8.48 -51.74 -6.40
C ALA A 386 7.85 -52.98 -5.76
N SER A 387 8.30 -54.10 -6.29
CA SER A 387 8.07 -55.49 -5.91
C SER A 387 8.29 -55.77 -4.43
N ALA A 388 7.44 -56.65 -3.93
CA ALA A 388 7.52 -57.24 -2.60
C ALA A 388 8.85 -57.98 -2.36
N SER A 389 9.42 -57.80 -1.18
CA SER A 389 10.04 -58.89 -0.43
C SER A 389 9.98 -58.61 1.07
N SER A 390 9.51 -59.64 1.76
CA SER A 390 9.37 -59.79 3.21
C SER A 390 10.72 -59.96 3.91
N SER A 391 10.84 -59.43 5.12
CA SER A 391 11.42 -60.19 6.25
C SER A 391 11.16 -59.49 7.58
N SER A 392 10.74 -60.31 8.53
CA SER A 392 10.40 -60.08 9.92
C SER A 392 11.65 -60.11 10.82
N ASP A 393 11.68 -59.33 11.91
CA ASP A 393 11.59 -59.87 13.29
C ASP A 393 12.01 -58.87 14.39
N HIS A 394 11.18 -58.85 15.46
CA HIS A 394 11.45 -58.74 16.90
C HIS A 394 12.35 -57.59 17.44
N SER A 395 12.04 -56.83 18.53
CA SER A 395 11.18 -57.01 19.69
C SER A 395 11.20 -55.74 20.58
N LYS A 396 10.17 -55.60 21.44
CA LYS A 396 10.13 -54.95 22.78
C LYS A 396 9.52 -53.54 22.96
N THR A 397 8.44 -53.59 23.74
CA THR A 397 8.08 -52.80 24.94
C THR A 397 7.53 -51.39 24.81
N LEU A 398 6.29 -51.31 25.29
CA LEU A 398 5.53 -50.12 25.71
C LEU A 398 6.34 -49.24 26.68
N SER A 399 6.67 -48.03 26.24
CA SER A 399 6.71 -46.85 27.10
C SER A 399 5.95 -45.72 26.41
N GLN A 400 5.10 -45.09 27.20
CA GLN A 400 4.10 -44.11 26.83
C GLN A 400 4.80 -42.75 26.80
N ASP A 401 5.36 -42.35 25.65
CA ASP A 401 5.99 -41.05 25.46
C ASP A 401 5.08 -40.09 24.71
N TYR A 402 4.88 -38.92 25.31
CA TYR A 402 4.27 -37.75 24.71
C TYR A 402 5.11 -37.32 23.50
N GLY A 403 4.65 -37.69 22.31
CA GLY A 403 5.28 -37.32 21.05
C GLY A 403 5.28 -35.81 20.85
N VAL A 404 6.46 -35.23 20.99
CA VAL A 404 6.83 -33.92 20.44
C VAL A 404 6.50 -33.96 18.95
N TYR A 405 5.42 -33.31 18.55
CA TYR A 405 5.16 -33.04 17.15
C TYR A 405 6.19 -32.00 16.70
N ASP A 406 7.21 -32.44 15.97
CA ASP A 406 7.99 -31.54 15.14
C ASP A 406 7.02 -30.87 14.15
N PRO A 407 6.90 -29.52 14.15
CA PRO A 407 6.04 -28.84 13.20
C PRO A 407 6.56 -29.12 11.78
N PRO A 408 5.67 -29.42 10.82
CA PRO A 408 6.06 -29.59 9.43
C PRO A 408 6.77 -28.32 8.95
N ALA A 409 7.84 -28.51 8.17
CA ALA A 409 8.63 -27.42 7.60
C ALA A 409 7.70 -26.37 6.96
N PRO A 410 7.92 -25.07 7.19
CA PRO A 410 7.01 -24.02 6.74
C PRO A 410 6.87 -24.04 5.22
N GLY A 411 5.62 -24.10 4.76
CA GLY A 411 5.29 -23.98 3.34
C GLY A 411 5.51 -22.57 2.82
N PRO A 412 5.38 -22.36 1.49
CA PRO A 412 5.62 -21.06 0.86
C PRO A 412 4.61 -19.97 1.26
N LEU A 413 3.51 -20.30 1.95
CA LEU A 413 2.53 -19.35 2.48
C LEU A 413 2.68 -19.24 4.00
N GLY A 414 3.15 -18.08 4.48
CA GLY A 414 3.28 -17.82 5.91
C GLY A 414 1.92 -17.67 6.60
N GLN A 415 1.74 -18.34 7.73
CA GLN A 415 0.61 -18.07 8.63
C GLN A 415 0.73 -16.64 9.18
N HIS A 416 -0.40 -15.94 9.26
CA HIS A 416 -0.50 -14.63 9.89
C HIS A 416 -1.43 -14.68 11.09
N THR A 417 -1.08 -13.94 12.15
CA THR A 417 -1.90 -13.73 13.35
C THR A 417 -2.44 -12.31 13.34
N HIS A 418 -3.72 -12.14 13.68
CA HIS A 418 -4.35 -10.82 13.76
C HIS A 418 -3.93 -10.10 15.05
N TYR A 419 -3.52 -8.84 14.94
CA TYR A 419 -2.93 -8.07 16.03
C TYR A 419 -3.41 -6.61 16.00
N ARG A 420 -3.60 -6.01 17.19
CA ARG A 420 -3.90 -4.58 17.34
C ARG A 420 -3.00 -3.93 18.37
N ILE A 421 -2.66 -2.68 18.10
CA ILE A 421 -1.91 -1.80 19.00
C ILE A 421 -2.50 -0.39 18.98
N ALA A 422 -2.61 0.22 20.16
CA ALA A 422 -3.01 1.61 20.35
C ALA A 422 -1.87 2.38 21.02
N VAL A 423 -1.52 3.55 20.46
CA VAL A 423 -0.49 4.47 20.97
C VAL A 423 -1.07 5.89 21.08
N GLU A 424 -0.55 6.70 22.01
CA GLU A 424 -1.14 8.01 22.31
C GLU A 424 -1.04 9.00 21.15
N GLU A 425 0.07 8.99 20.42
CA GLU A 425 0.39 10.00 19.42
C GLU A 425 -0.31 9.73 18.09
N VAL A 426 -1.13 10.68 17.66
CA VAL A 426 -1.66 10.73 16.29
C VAL A 426 -0.70 11.57 15.44
N CYS A 427 0.29 10.94 14.84
CA CYS A 427 1.34 11.65 14.09
C CYS A 427 0.91 12.07 12.67
N LEU A 428 1.61 13.06 12.13
CA LEU A 428 1.60 13.42 10.72
C LEU A 428 2.66 12.59 9.95
N PRO A 429 2.42 12.23 8.68
CA PRO A 429 3.43 11.56 7.87
C PRO A 429 4.67 12.44 7.60
N LEU A 430 5.87 11.85 7.48
CA LEU A 430 7.12 12.60 7.23
C LEU A 430 7.02 13.54 6.03
N TYR A 431 6.34 13.13 4.95
CA TYR A 431 6.21 13.95 3.75
C TYR A 431 5.45 15.27 3.99
N ASN A 432 4.92 15.55 5.19
CA ASN A 432 4.34 16.83 5.59
C ASN A 432 5.34 17.91 6.02
N PHE A 433 6.63 17.62 6.11
CA PHE A 433 7.66 18.62 6.45
C PHE A 433 7.55 19.93 5.64
N VAL A 434 7.98 21.05 6.18
CA VAL A 434 7.79 22.38 5.58
C VAL A 434 8.89 22.72 4.58
N ASN A 435 10.15 22.47 4.91
CA ASN A 435 11.33 22.76 4.09
C ASN A 435 12.46 21.75 4.34
N GLY A 436 13.56 21.85 3.59
CA GLY A 436 14.70 20.94 3.69
C GLY A 436 15.35 20.92 5.07
N LYS A 437 15.45 22.08 5.74
CA LYS A 437 15.98 22.18 7.11
C LYS A 437 15.15 21.36 8.09
N GLN A 438 13.83 21.48 8.02
CA GLN A 438 12.93 20.72 8.88
C GLN A 438 12.99 19.21 8.59
N LEU A 439 13.10 18.80 7.32
CA LEU A 439 13.30 17.38 6.98
C LEU A 439 14.55 16.81 7.67
N VAL A 440 15.68 17.52 7.61
CA VAL A 440 16.92 17.11 8.29
C VAL A 440 16.72 17.06 9.81
N SER A 441 16.03 18.03 10.39
CA SER A 441 15.73 18.04 11.85
C SER A 441 14.89 16.84 12.29
N LEU A 442 13.85 16.49 11.52
CA LEU A 442 12.98 15.36 11.83
C LEU A 442 13.71 14.01 11.70
N VAL A 443 14.59 13.89 10.70
CA VAL A 443 15.45 12.71 10.53
C VAL A 443 16.50 12.63 11.64
N LEU A 444 17.05 13.77 12.09
CA LEU A 444 17.97 13.83 13.22
C LEU A 444 17.31 13.35 14.51
N ASP A 445 16.07 13.77 14.81
CA ASP A 445 15.33 13.30 15.99
C ASP A 445 15.14 11.77 15.96
N ALA A 446 14.78 11.20 14.81
CA ALA A 446 14.67 9.75 14.64
C ALA A 446 16.03 9.03 14.75
N LEU A 447 17.11 9.64 14.27
CA LEU A 447 18.47 9.11 14.41
C LEU A 447 18.95 9.12 15.86
N ARG A 448 18.64 10.18 16.63
CA ARG A 448 18.91 10.25 18.07
C ARG A 448 18.15 9.17 18.82
N THR A 449 16.88 8.98 18.50
CA THR A 449 16.05 7.89 19.04
C THR A 449 16.71 6.53 18.76
N HIS A 450 17.10 6.28 17.51
CA HIS A 450 17.79 5.02 17.17
C HIS A 450 19.11 4.86 17.93
N TYR A 451 19.91 5.93 18.07
CA TYR A 451 21.15 5.88 18.85
C TYR A 451 20.90 5.50 20.31
N GLU A 452 19.93 6.15 20.96
CA GLU A 452 19.55 5.86 22.34
C GLU A 452 19.14 4.38 22.49
N VAL A 453 18.27 3.88 21.61
CA VAL A 453 17.80 2.49 21.64
C VAL A 453 18.91 1.49 21.37
N ALA A 454 19.83 1.80 20.43
CA ALA A 454 20.91 0.92 20.05
C ALA A 454 22.05 0.86 21.08
N THR A 455 22.24 1.93 21.86
CA THR A 455 23.34 2.02 22.84
C THR A 455 22.91 1.80 24.28
N ASN A 456 21.61 1.94 24.60
CA ASN A 456 21.10 1.68 25.93
C ASN A 456 21.18 0.17 26.26
N PRO A 457 21.90 -0.22 27.34
CA PRO A 457 22.08 -1.63 27.72
C PRO A 457 20.77 -2.35 28.03
N GLN A 458 19.72 -1.62 28.40
CA GLN A 458 18.40 -2.20 28.69
C GLN A 458 17.60 -2.52 27.44
N THR A 459 17.94 -1.96 26.27
CA THR A 459 17.21 -2.17 25.01
C THR A 459 18.09 -2.87 23.99
N HIS A 460 19.20 -2.24 23.59
CA HIS A 460 20.23 -2.76 22.68
C HIS A 460 19.64 -3.36 21.38
N LEU A 461 18.79 -2.58 20.68
CA LEU A 461 18.07 -2.98 19.48
C LEU A 461 18.48 -2.15 18.25
N LEU A 462 18.49 -2.81 17.09
CA LEU A 462 18.45 -2.16 15.76
C LEU A 462 17.01 -2.18 15.23
N HIS A 463 16.61 -1.15 14.49
CA HIS A 463 15.25 -1.04 13.98
C HIS A 463 14.96 -2.00 12.82
N CYS A 464 15.91 -2.18 11.90
CA CYS A 464 15.85 -3.06 10.72
C CYS A 464 14.80 -2.71 9.66
N ASP A 465 14.12 -1.56 9.79
CA ASP A 465 13.14 -1.07 8.82
C ASP A 465 13.03 0.47 8.83
N ILE A 466 14.18 1.15 8.87
CA ILE A 466 14.19 2.61 8.76
C ILE A 466 13.64 3.02 7.39
N SER A 467 12.53 3.74 7.42
CA SER A 467 11.80 4.15 6.22
C SER A 467 11.09 5.48 6.43
N GLY A 468 10.80 6.20 5.34
CA GLY A 468 10.00 7.42 5.39
C GLY A 468 8.55 7.23 5.83
N GLY A 469 8.07 5.99 5.91
CA GLY A 469 6.76 5.64 6.49
C GLY A 469 6.80 5.35 7.99
N ASN A 470 7.99 5.12 8.53
CA ASN A 470 8.22 4.75 9.94
C ASN A 470 8.78 5.92 10.76
N ILE A 471 9.32 6.95 10.11
CA ILE A 471 9.61 8.25 10.72
C ILE A 471 8.38 9.13 10.58
N MET A 472 7.85 9.61 11.69
CA MET A 472 6.60 10.37 11.77
C MET A 472 6.85 11.74 12.40
N ILE A 473 5.96 12.69 12.14
CA ILE A 473 6.01 14.04 12.69
C ILE A 473 5.00 14.16 13.82
N TYR A 474 5.45 14.60 14.99
CA TYR A 474 4.58 14.90 16.12
C TYR A 474 4.90 16.29 16.69
N PRO A 475 3.93 17.22 16.73
CA PRO A 475 4.11 18.51 17.38
C PRO A 475 4.25 18.32 18.90
N LYS A 476 5.30 18.89 19.49
CA LYS A 476 5.54 18.90 20.94
C LYS A 476 5.81 20.32 21.41
N ILE A 477 5.39 20.61 22.64
CA ILE A 477 5.79 21.83 23.33
C ILE A 477 7.21 21.60 23.87
N LYS A 478 8.17 22.40 23.41
CA LYS A 478 9.54 22.43 23.90
C LYS A 478 9.74 23.68 24.74
N HIS A 479 10.49 23.55 25.83
CA HIS A 479 10.89 24.70 26.65
C HIS A 479 12.36 24.97 26.39
N ASN A 480 12.68 26.21 26.03
CA ASN A 480 14.06 26.63 25.89
C ASN A 480 14.73 26.61 27.28
N PRO A 481 15.78 25.81 27.49
CA PRO A 481 16.44 25.75 28.79
C PRO A 481 17.08 27.07 29.24
N ALA A 482 17.43 27.96 28.29
CA ALA A 482 18.15 29.18 28.58
C ALA A 482 17.26 30.30 29.15
N ASP A 483 16.03 30.44 28.65
CA ASP A 483 15.10 31.52 29.02
C ASP A 483 13.74 31.02 29.52
N GLY A 484 13.50 29.70 29.51
CA GLY A 484 12.27 29.06 29.94
C GLY A 484 11.09 29.21 28.98
N ARG A 485 11.25 29.88 27.84
CA ARG A 485 10.16 30.12 26.89
C ARG A 485 9.70 28.83 26.23
N ALA A 486 8.39 28.67 26.12
CA ALA A 486 7.77 27.54 25.44
C ALA A 486 7.64 27.82 23.94
N SER A 487 7.88 26.82 23.11
CA SER A 487 7.61 26.85 21.67
C SER A 487 6.95 25.55 21.24
N LEU A 488 6.05 25.63 20.26
CA LEU A 488 5.52 24.47 19.58
C LEU A 488 6.48 24.12 18.45
N ALA A 489 7.05 22.92 18.49
CA ALA A 489 8.00 22.44 17.50
C ALA A 489 7.58 21.06 16.99
N TRP A 490 7.84 20.80 15.72
CA TRP A 490 7.64 19.48 15.13
C TRP A 490 8.84 18.60 15.46
N THR A 491 8.55 17.40 15.96
CA THR A 491 9.57 16.41 16.35
C THR A 491 9.43 15.14 15.57
N GLY A 492 10.56 14.48 15.29
CA GLY A 492 10.58 13.15 14.69
C GLY A 492 10.24 12.07 15.72
N ILE A 493 9.31 11.17 15.39
CA ILE A 493 9.03 9.94 16.13
C ILE A 493 9.35 8.74 15.25
N LEU A 494 10.15 7.80 15.76
CA LEU A 494 10.47 6.55 15.10
C LEU A 494 9.50 5.43 15.56
N SER A 495 8.75 4.88 14.60
CA SER A 495 7.64 3.94 14.81
C SER A 495 7.82 2.64 14.01
N ASP A 496 6.94 1.66 14.19
CA ASP A 496 6.98 0.32 13.56
C ASP A 496 8.22 -0.51 13.92
N TRP A 497 8.41 -0.72 15.24
CA TRP A 497 9.53 -1.50 15.81
C TRP A 497 9.36 -3.02 15.67
N GLU A 498 8.37 -3.50 14.92
CA GLU A 498 8.05 -4.93 14.83
C GLU A 498 9.20 -5.78 14.26
N LEU A 499 10.04 -5.21 13.38
CA LEU A 499 11.15 -5.90 12.72
C LEU A 499 12.46 -5.76 13.49
N SER A 500 12.45 -5.10 14.64
CA SER A 500 13.65 -4.81 15.42
C SER A 500 14.36 -6.09 15.89
N LYS A 501 15.68 -6.02 15.93
CA LYS A 501 16.54 -7.14 16.32
C LYS A 501 17.49 -6.71 17.42
N SER A 502 17.68 -7.59 18.41
CA SER A 502 18.72 -7.38 19.40
C SER A 502 20.09 -7.49 18.77
N MET A 503 20.98 -6.59 19.16
CA MET A 503 22.38 -6.64 18.76
C MET A 503 23.13 -7.82 19.42
N ASP A 504 22.63 -8.34 20.55
CA ASP A 504 23.22 -9.48 21.26
C ASP A 504 22.89 -10.82 20.59
N ASP A 505 21.71 -10.92 19.98
CA ASP A 505 21.18 -12.15 19.38
C ASP A 505 21.78 -12.49 17.99
N GLN A 506 22.55 -11.57 17.40
CA GLN A 506 23.09 -11.72 16.03
C GLN A 506 24.06 -12.90 15.85
N LYS A 507 24.56 -13.48 16.94
CA LYS A 507 25.45 -14.65 16.92
C LYS A 507 24.72 -16.00 16.89
N VAL A 508 23.39 -16.04 17.13
CA VAL A 508 22.67 -17.30 17.47
C VAL A 508 21.52 -17.67 16.51
N LEU A 509 21.11 -16.77 15.60
CA LEU A 509 19.96 -17.04 14.71
C LEU A 509 20.28 -18.06 13.58
N PRO A 510 19.43 -19.08 13.36
CA PRO A 510 19.57 -19.98 12.22
C PRO A 510 19.48 -19.23 10.88
N LYS A 511 20.33 -19.62 9.91
CA LYS A 511 20.38 -19.06 8.54
C LYS A 511 19.01 -19.04 7.82
N ALA A 512 18.08 -19.92 8.19
CA ALA A 512 16.74 -20.00 7.60
C ALA A 512 15.86 -18.78 7.92
N THR A 513 15.91 -18.27 9.17
CA THR A 513 15.22 -17.03 9.60
C THR A 513 15.84 -15.77 9.00
N GLN A 514 17.15 -15.80 8.70
CA GLN A 514 17.88 -14.71 8.04
C GLN A 514 17.60 -14.63 6.53
N ALA A 515 17.04 -15.68 5.91
CA ALA A 515 16.78 -15.72 4.48
C ALA A 515 15.54 -14.92 4.04
N HIS A 516 14.65 -14.55 4.97
CA HIS A 516 13.51 -13.69 4.68
C HIS A 516 13.97 -12.22 4.63
N ARG A 517 13.93 -11.61 3.44
CA ARG A 517 14.16 -10.17 3.27
C ARG A 517 12.98 -9.40 3.85
N LEU A 518 13.16 -8.91 5.07
CA LEU A 518 12.22 -8.06 5.77
C LEU A 518 12.70 -6.61 5.70
N GLY A 519 11.76 -5.67 5.77
CA GLY A 519 12.01 -4.24 5.68
C GLY A 519 11.77 -3.64 4.30
N THR A 520 11.80 -2.33 4.24
CA THR A 520 11.41 -1.53 3.08
C THR A 520 12.56 -1.50 2.06
N TYR A 521 12.42 -2.31 0.99
CA TYR A 521 13.44 -2.53 -0.05
C TYR A 521 14.17 -1.26 -0.53
N GLN A 522 13.45 -0.17 -0.75
CA GLN A 522 14.03 1.09 -1.25
C GLN A 522 15.09 1.67 -0.30
N PHE A 523 14.91 1.53 1.01
CA PHE A 523 15.79 2.12 2.02
C PHE A 523 16.86 1.15 2.54
N MET A 524 16.73 -0.15 2.27
CA MET A 524 17.69 -1.18 2.69
C MET A 524 19.10 -0.92 2.11
N SER A 525 20.15 -1.12 2.91
CA SER A 525 21.54 -0.92 2.47
C SER A 525 21.93 -1.81 1.29
N ILE A 526 22.87 -1.37 0.45
CA ILE A 526 23.37 -2.20 -0.66
C ILE A 526 23.95 -3.52 -0.15
N ASN A 527 24.62 -3.51 0.99
CA ASN A 527 25.16 -4.69 1.65
C ASN A 527 24.08 -5.74 1.95
N LEU A 528 22.94 -5.34 2.53
CA LEU A 528 21.82 -6.25 2.80
C LEU A 528 21.08 -6.68 1.53
N LEU A 529 21.05 -5.85 0.49
CA LEU A 529 20.49 -6.20 -0.81
C LEU A 529 21.34 -7.26 -1.55
N GLN A 530 22.67 -7.19 -1.43
CA GLN A 530 23.60 -8.14 -2.05
C GLN A 530 23.73 -9.44 -1.24
N GLU A 531 23.77 -9.35 0.09
CA GLU A 531 23.95 -10.49 0.99
C GLU A 531 22.82 -10.56 2.05
N PRO A 532 21.58 -10.94 1.69
CA PRO A 532 20.43 -10.89 2.59
C PRO A 532 20.54 -11.72 3.87
N ALA A 533 21.43 -12.73 3.87
CA ALA A 533 21.66 -13.58 5.03
C ALA A 533 22.56 -12.94 6.10
N ARG A 534 23.19 -11.79 5.83
CA ARG A 534 24.04 -11.12 6.83
C ARG A 534 23.20 -10.44 7.91
N PRO A 535 23.70 -10.41 9.16
CA PRO A 535 23.07 -9.61 10.21
C PRO A 535 23.17 -8.12 9.86
N VAL A 536 22.13 -7.37 10.21
CA VAL A 536 22.07 -5.91 10.06
C VAL A 536 23.06 -5.27 11.03
N GLN A 537 23.81 -4.26 10.58
CA GLN A 537 24.75 -3.53 11.43
C GLN A 537 24.40 -2.03 11.46
N ILE A 538 24.99 -1.27 12.39
CA ILE A 538 24.79 0.19 12.47
C ILE A 538 25.05 0.88 11.11
N PRO A 539 26.14 0.61 10.36
CA PRO A 539 26.33 1.24 9.05
C PRO A 539 25.17 0.98 8.07
N ASP A 540 24.47 -0.15 8.17
CA ASP A 540 23.32 -0.46 7.33
C ASP A 540 22.11 0.42 7.69
N GLU A 541 21.85 0.65 8.98
CA GLU A 541 20.81 1.55 9.48
C GLU A 541 21.11 3.02 9.10
N LEU A 542 22.37 3.44 9.21
CA LEU A 542 22.80 4.80 8.82
C LEU A 542 22.62 5.03 7.32
N GLU A 543 22.92 4.03 6.49
CA GLU A 543 22.65 4.09 5.05
C GLU A 543 21.13 4.22 4.78
N SER A 544 20.28 3.55 5.56
CA SER A 544 18.83 3.70 5.43
C SER A 544 18.34 5.12 5.75
N PHE A 545 18.86 5.77 6.79
CA PHE A 545 18.58 7.19 7.06
C PHE A 545 19.03 8.11 5.92
N PHE A 546 20.20 7.86 5.32
CA PHE A 546 20.64 8.58 4.12
C PHE A 546 19.65 8.43 2.96
N HIS A 547 19.17 7.20 2.70
CA HIS A 547 18.20 6.95 1.64
C HIS A 547 16.85 7.62 1.89
N VAL A 548 16.42 7.75 3.15
CA VAL A 548 15.23 8.53 3.53
C VAL A 548 15.41 10.00 3.16
N LEU A 549 16.55 10.61 3.52
CA LEU A 549 16.86 12.00 3.14
C LEU A 549 16.82 12.18 1.62
N VAL A 550 17.53 11.34 0.86
CA VAL A 550 17.58 11.42 -0.61
C VAL A 550 16.18 11.29 -1.21
N TYR A 551 15.40 10.30 -0.77
CA TYR A 551 14.06 10.04 -1.31
C TYR A 551 13.13 11.24 -1.11
N HIS A 552 13.06 11.76 0.12
CA HIS A 552 12.16 12.86 0.45
C HIS A 552 12.65 14.19 -0.13
N ALA A 553 13.96 14.41 -0.20
CA ALA A 553 14.54 15.59 -0.84
C ALA A 553 14.17 15.62 -2.33
N VAL A 554 14.49 14.57 -3.10
CA VAL A 554 14.18 14.53 -4.54
C VAL A 554 12.69 14.66 -4.82
N ARG A 555 11.85 14.03 -3.99
CA ARG A 555 10.41 14.00 -4.22
C ARG A 555 9.72 15.33 -3.91
N HIS A 556 10.24 16.11 -2.96
CA HIS A 556 9.50 17.22 -2.37
C HIS A 556 10.25 18.55 -2.34
N LEU A 557 11.57 18.59 -2.54
CA LEU A 557 12.35 19.82 -2.60
C LEU A 557 12.67 20.20 -4.04
N ARG A 558 12.82 21.51 -4.28
CA ARG A 558 13.26 22.03 -5.57
C ARG A 558 14.69 21.57 -5.82
N SER A 559 14.96 21.07 -7.01
CA SER A 559 16.29 20.59 -7.40
C SER A 559 16.51 20.73 -8.89
N THR A 560 17.73 20.45 -9.34
CA THR A 560 18.07 20.31 -10.77
C THR A 560 17.39 19.11 -11.45
N CYS A 561 16.66 18.26 -10.71
CA CYS A 561 15.94 17.11 -11.26
C CYS A 561 14.62 17.51 -11.94
N GLU A 562 14.58 17.47 -13.27
CA GLU A 562 13.35 17.76 -14.03
C GLU A 562 12.26 16.69 -13.87
N ARG A 563 12.66 15.43 -13.62
CA ARG A 563 11.74 14.28 -13.55
C ARG A 563 11.93 13.46 -12.27
N PRO A 564 11.57 13.99 -11.08
CA PRO A 564 11.79 13.31 -9.80
C PRO A 564 11.25 11.88 -9.74
N SER A 565 10.03 11.64 -10.24
CA SER A 565 9.43 10.29 -10.22
C SER A 565 10.23 9.26 -11.03
N TRP A 566 10.78 9.68 -12.16
CA TRP A 566 11.63 8.82 -12.99
C TRP A 566 12.98 8.58 -12.33
N TRP A 567 13.59 9.65 -11.79
CA TRP A 567 14.86 9.54 -11.07
C TRP A 567 14.75 8.61 -9.86
N ILE A 568 13.70 8.76 -9.05
CA ILE A 568 13.41 7.88 -7.90
C ILE A 568 13.27 6.44 -8.37
N THR A 569 12.56 6.21 -9.49
CA THR A 569 12.39 4.86 -10.03
C THR A 569 13.71 4.24 -10.47
N ASP A 570 14.55 5.02 -11.15
CA ASP A 570 15.86 4.61 -11.64
C ASP A 570 16.82 4.30 -10.49
N TYR A 571 16.86 5.17 -9.48
CA TYR A 571 17.70 5.03 -8.30
C TYR A 571 17.24 3.87 -7.39
N PHE A 572 15.97 3.83 -7.01
CA PHE A 572 15.46 2.94 -5.97
C PHE A 572 14.86 1.61 -6.46
N TYR A 573 14.40 1.50 -7.70
CA TYR A 573 13.64 0.32 -8.15
C TYR A 573 14.23 -0.40 -9.37
N ARG A 574 15.14 0.23 -10.13
CA ARG A 574 15.67 -0.39 -11.35
C ARG A 574 16.74 -1.44 -11.06
N TYR A 575 16.45 -2.64 -11.53
CA TYR A 575 17.24 -3.85 -11.32
C TYR A 575 18.61 -3.82 -12.04
N ASP A 576 19.68 -4.18 -11.31
CA ASP A 576 21.08 -4.15 -11.79
C ASP A 576 21.53 -5.41 -12.57
N GLY A 577 20.64 -6.39 -12.78
CA GLY A 577 20.93 -7.57 -13.59
C GLY A 577 21.27 -8.85 -12.81
N PRO A 578 21.46 -9.98 -13.51
CA PRO A 578 21.43 -11.35 -12.95
C PRO A 578 22.52 -11.70 -11.93
N GLN A 579 23.61 -10.95 -11.87
CA GLN A 579 24.70 -11.16 -10.88
C GLN A 579 24.44 -10.42 -9.56
N ARG A 580 23.55 -9.41 -9.56
CA ARG A 580 23.15 -8.61 -8.40
C ARG A 580 21.64 -8.65 -8.29
N LEU A 581 21.12 -9.86 -8.03
CA LEU A 581 19.70 -10.26 -8.13
C LEU A 581 18.71 -9.29 -7.45
N CYS A 582 19.17 -8.43 -6.53
CA CYS A 582 18.35 -7.57 -5.70
C CYS A 582 18.94 -6.18 -5.44
N ALA A 583 20.07 -5.82 -6.07
CA ALA A 583 20.62 -4.48 -5.95
C ALA A 583 20.00 -3.56 -7.01
N CYS A 584 19.82 -2.29 -6.66
CA CYS A 584 19.37 -1.27 -7.61
C CYS A 584 20.60 -0.70 -8.33
N GLY A 585 20.59 -0.68 -9.67
CA GLY A 585 21.81 -0.44 -10.43
C GLY A 585 22.40 0.94 -10.21
N LEU A 586 21.55 1.97 -10.18
CA LEU A 586 21.99 3.34 -9.90
C LEU A 586 22.34 3.56 -8.45
N LYS A 587 21.53 3.10 -7.50
CA LYS A 587 21.87 3.15 -6.06
C LYS A 587 23.27 2.59 -5.81
N SER A 588 23.52 1.38 -6.32
CA SER A 588 24.79 0.67 -6.15
C SER A 588 25.93 1.41 -6.84
N THR A 589 25.76 1.80 -8.10
CA THR A 589 26.79 2.54 -8.85
C THR A 589 27.10 3.89 -8.21
N THR A 590 26.09 4.61 -7.74
CA THR A 590 26.25 5.91 -7.09
C THR A 590 27.06 5.80 -5.81
N ILE A 591 26.75 4.83 -4.94
CA ILE A 591 27.44 4.67 -3.67
C ILE A 591 28.83 4.02 -3.88
N GLU A 592 28.91 2.90 -4.59
CA GLU A 592 30.14 2.10 -4.68
C GLU A 592 31.20 2.74 -5.61
N ARG A 593 30.79 3.51 -6.63
CA ARG A 593 31.71 4.01 -7.67
C ARG A 593 31.75 5.54 -7.74
N ASN A 594 30.61 6.18 -7.96
CA ASN A 594 30.59 7.60 -8.32
C ASN A 594 30.89 8.48 -7.09
N GLY A 595 30.25 8.20 -5.96
CA GLY A 595 30.31 9.05 -4.77
C GLY A 595 29.59 10.39 -4.95
N ARG A 596 28.62 10.49 -5.85
CA ARG A 596 27.85 11.73 -6.07
C ARG A 596 26.48 11.42 -6.68
N LEU A 597 25.48 12.22 -6.32
CA LEU A 597 24.15 12.13 -6.90
C LEU A 597 24.12 12.88 -8.25
N GLU A 598 23.62 12.23 -9.30
CA GLU A 598 23.61 12.76 -10.67
C GLU A 598 22.23 12.62 -11.31
N THR A 599 21.90 13.53 -12.21
CA THR A 599 20.72 13.48 -13.09
C THR A 599 21.16 13.05 -14.49
N GLN A 600 20.31 12.31 -15.21
CA GLN A 600 20.55 11.94 -16.62
C GLN A 600 19.90 12.93 -17.61
N SER A 601 18.87 13.66 -17.17
CA SER A 601 18.12 14.63 -17.97
C SER A 601 17.67 15.80 -17.09
N PRO A 602 18.34 16.96 -17.17
CA PRO A 602 19.61 17.19 -17.89
C PRO A 602 20.76 16.40 -17.25
N PRO A 603 21.80 16.01 -18.00
CA PRO A 603 22.98 15.38 -17.42
C PRO A 603 23.74 16.37 -16.53
N GLY A 604 23.97 16.02 -15.27
CA GLY A 604 24.66 16.90 -14.32
C GLY A 604 24.54 16.45 -12.87
N PRO A 605 25.08 17.23 -11.91
CA PRO A 605 24.88 16.96 -10.50
C PRO A 605 23.42 17.20 -10.11
N LEU A 606 22.89 16.31 -9.26
CA LEU A 606 21.63 16.54 -8.58
C LEU A 606 21.87 17.52 -7.43
N LEU A 607 21.38 18.75 -7.55
CA LEU A 607 21.58 19.81 -6.58
C LEU A 607 20.24 20.39 -6.11
N PHE A 608 20.14 20.69 -4.82
CA PHE A 608 19.02 21.35 -4.15
C PHE A 608 19.28 22.85 -3.93
N SER A 609 20.51 23.31 -4.16
CA SER A 609 20.94 24.70 -3.93
C SER A 609 20.76 25.13 -2.47
N SER A 610 21.06 24.22 -1.54
CA SER A 610 20.96 24.41 -0.10
C SER A 610 22.07 23.62 0.61
N PRO A 611 22.28 23.80 1.93
CA PRO A 611 23.26 23.01 2.69
C PRO A 611 23.07 21.50 2.60
N LEU A 612 21.89 21.03 2.16
CA LEU A 612 21.60 19.63 1.88
C LEU A 612 22.58 19.00 0.87
N ASP A 613 23.07 19.78 -0.10
CA ASP A 613 23.99 19.29 -1.13
C ASP A 613 25.31 18.81 -0.51
N ASP A 614 25.90 19.63 0.35
CA ASP A 614 27.15 19.34 1.07
C ASP A 614 26.93 18.17 2.05
N LEU A 615 25.81 18.16 2.77
CA LEU A 615 25.42 17.10 3.71
C LEU A 615 25.36 15.74 3.01
N LEU A 616 24.59 15.64 1.92
CA LEU A 616 24.43 14.38 1.19
C LEU A 616 25.76 13.95 0.56
N PHE A 617 26.56 14.88 0.06
CA PHE A 617 27.86 14.59 -0.53
C PHE A 617 28.86 14.00 0.48
N GLU A 618 28.97 14.59 1.68
CA GLU A 618 29.90 14.14 2.72
C GLU A 618 29.52 12.76 3.28
N VAL A 619 28.22 12.50 3.50
CA VAL A 619 27.73 11.15 3.89
C VAL A 619 28.03 10.13 2.79
N LEU A 620 27.82 10.50 1.53
CA LEU A 620 28.04 9.63 0.38
C LEU A 620 29.53 9.28 0.17
N GLN A 621 30.47 10.19 0.47
CA GLN A 621 31.91 9.85 0.47
C GLN A 621 32.23 8.78 1.52
N SER A 622 31.63 8.89 2.70
CA SER A 622 31.83 7.94 3.80
C SER A 622 31.25 6.56 3.46
N LEU A 623 30.05 6.52 2.84
CA LEU A 623 29.45 5.29 2.32
C LEU A 623 30.31 4.65 1.22
N LYS A 624 30.78 5.43 0.25
CA LYS A 624 31.67 4.94 -0.82
C LYS A 624 32.92 4.30 -0.25
N ALA A 625 33.57 4.97 0.70
CA ALA A 625 34.77 4.48 1.36
C ALA A 625 34.49 3.19 2.15
N LEU A 626 33.34 3.12 2.85
CA LEU A 626 32.88 1.92 3.55
C LEU A 626 32.76 0.71 2.60
N TYR A 627 32.13 0.89 1.44
CA TYR A 627 32.00 -0.21 0.46
C TYR A 627 33.35 -0.62 -0.13
N LYS A 628 34.24 0.33 -0.42
CA LYS A 628 35.61 0.03 -0.89
C LYS A 628 36.41 -0.78 0.14
N VAL A 629 36.32 -0.42 1.42
CA VAL A 629 36.95 -1.18 2.51
C VAL A 629 36.37 -2.59 2.61
N ARG A 630 35.03 -2.71 2.63
CA ARG A 630 34.36 -4.01 2.69
C ARG A 630 34.72 -4.92 1.52
N ASP A 631 34.80 -4.38 0.30
CA ASP A 631 35.15 -5.16 -0.89
C ASP A 631 36.60 -5.64 -0.84
N HIS A 632 37.53 -4.79 -0.41
CA HIS A 632 38.91 -5.18 -0.20
C HIS A 632 39.04 -6.25 0.89
N ASP A 633 38.36 -6.11 2.03
CA ASP A 633 38.40 -7.09 3.11
C ASP A 633 37.79 -8.44 2.68
N ARG A 634 36.73 -8.42 1.86
CA ARG A 634 36.18 -9.63 1.21
C ARG A 634 37.19 -10.29 0.29
N GLN A 635 37.89 -9.52 -0.55
CA GLN A 635 38.91 -10.05 -1.45
C GLN A 635 40.08 -10.68 -0.67
N GLN A 636 40.51 -10.07 0.44
CA GLN A 636 41.54 -10.63 1.30
C GLN A 636 41.11 -11.91 2.03
N ALA A 637 39.82 -12.04 2.35
CA ALA A 637 39.26 -13.22 2.98
C ALA A 637 39.07 -14.43 2.02
N LEU A 638 39.09 -14.19 0.70
CA LEU A 638 39.01 -15.25 -0.31
C LEU A 638 40.37 -15.94 -0.47
N THR A 639 40.39 -17.28 -0.50
CA THR A 639 41.61 -18.05 -0.81
C THR A 639 42.11 -17.66 -2.21
N PRO A 640 43.42 -17.38 -2.40
CA PRO A 640 43.92 -17.01 -3.72
C PRO A 640 43.57 -18.11 -4.73
N PRO A 641 43.12 -17.75 -5.95
CA PRO A 641 42.84 -18.74 -6.97
C PRO A 641 44.08 -19.60 -7.20
N PRO A 642 43.93 -20.90 -7.51
CA PRO A 642 45.06 -21.74 -7.88
C PRO A 642 45.84 -21.03 -8.98
N ALA A 643 47.17 -20.97 -8.83
CA ALA A 643 48.03 -20.34 -9.81
C ALA A 643 47.62 -20.81 -11.21
N PRO A 644 47.43 -19.88 -12.17
CA PRO A 644 47.10 -20.29 -13.52
C PRO A 644 48.11 -21.35 -13.96
N PRO A 645 47.68 -22.42 -14.66
CA PRO A 645 48.62 -23.41 -15.16
C PRO A 645 49.74 -22.67 -15.89
N PRO A 646 51.01 -23.10 -15.72
CA PRO A 646 52.14 -22.42 -16.34
C PRO A 646 51.78 -22.22 -17.81
N ALA A 647 51.79 -20.96 -18.25
CA ALA A 647 51.52 -20.64 -19.64
C ALA A 647 52.37 -21.59 -20.47
N ILE A 648 51.74 -22.35 -21.39
CA ILE A 648 52.50 -23.06 -22.41
C ILE A 648 53.38 -21.97 -23.02
N ALA A 649 54.69 -22.09 -22.81
CA ALA A 649 55.64 -21.10 -23.29
C ALA A 649 55.27 -20.89 -24.76
N PRO A 650 54.90 -19.65 -25.18
CA PRO A 650 54.58 -19.43 -26.58
C PRO A 650 55.77 -19.97 -27.33
N THR A 651 55.53 -20.94 -28.23
CA THR A 651 56.56 -21.51 -29.07
C THR A 651 57.18 -20.30 -29.77
N GLY A 652 58.35 -19.87 -29.28
CA GLY A 652 58.88 -18.57 -29.62
C GLY A 652 58.94 -18.47 -31.13
N MET A 653 58.42 -17.39 -31.69
CA MET A 653 58.48 -17.18 -33.14
C MET A 653 59.91 -17.46 -33.60
N THR A 654 60.04 -18.42 -34.51
CA THR A 654 61.32 -18.78 -35.11
C THR A 654 61.95 -17.54 -35.74
N ALA A 655 63.28 -17.49 -35.85
CA ALA A 655 63.97 -16.37 -36.48
C ALA A 655 63.47 -16.10 -37.92
N ALA A 656 62.92 -17.11 -38.59
CA ALA A 656 62.24 -16.95 -39.89
C ALA A 656 60.90 -16.23 -39.77
N GLN A 657 60.03 -16.62 -38.83
CA GLN A 657 58.75 -15.96 -38.58
C GLN A 657 58.94 -14.50 -38.11
N ARG A 658 59.97 -14.23 -37.30
CA ARG A 658 60.30 -12.87 -36.83
C ARG A 658 60.72 -11.96 -37.98
N ARG A 659 61.59 -12.46 -38.86
CA ARG A 659 62.01 -11.73 -40.08
C ARG A 659 60.85 -11.48 -41.06
N ILE A 660 59.93 -12.43 -41.20
CA ILE A 660 58.74 -12.26 -42.05
C ILE A 660 57.82 -11.17 -41.48
N LEU A 661 57.60 -11.16 -40.16
CA LEU A 661 56.74 -10.14 -39.52
C LEU A 661 57.35 -8.74 -39.63
N ASP A 662 58.66 -8.59 -39.38
CA ASP A 662 59.38 -7.30 -39.49
C ASP A 662 59.41 -6.76 -40.93
N THR A 663 59.35 -7.65 -41.93
CA THR A 663 59.33 -7.27 -43.35
C THR A 663 57.93 -6.87 -43.83
N ILE A 664 56.87 -7.45 -43.26
CA ILE A 664 55.47 -7.19 -43.67
C ILE A 664 54.87 -6.02 -42.89
N TYR A 665 55.18 -5.92 -41.60
CA TYR A 665 54.68 -4.90 -40.70
C TYR A 665 55.90 -4.22 -40.07
N HIS A 666 56.30 -3.06 -40.58
CA HIS A 666 57.33 -2.25 -39.92
C HIS A 666 56.82 -1.84 -38.52
N ILE A 667 57.15 -2.61 -37.50
CA ILE A 667 56.82 -2.31 -36.10
C ILE A 667 57.93 -1.44 -35.55
N ASP A 668 57.64 -0.16 -35.30
CA ASP A 668 58.59 0.77 -34.67
C ASP A 668 58.79 0.39 -33.20
N GLU A 669 60.00 -0.07 -32.85
CA GLU A 669 60.37 -0.46 -31.48
C GLU A 669 60.13 0.65 -30.45
N LYS A 670 60.20 1.93 -30.85
CA LYS A 670 59.91 3.04 -29.93
C LYS A 670 58.44 3.12 -29.57
N ILE A 671 57.54 2.82 -30.50
CA ILE A 671 56.10 2.79 -30.26
C ILE A 671 55.75 1.60 -29.36
N LEU A 672 56.41 0.45 -29.56
CA LEU A 672 56.19 -0.72 -28.69
C LEU A 672 56.68 -0.45 -27.26
N ALA A 673 57.87 0.13 -27.11
CA ALA A 673 58.41 0.52 -25.80
C ALA A 673 57.54 1.57 -25.12
N GLN A 674 56.96 2.51 -25.87
CA GLN A 674 56.00 3.49 -25.35
C GLN A 674 54.69 2.83 -24.92
N LEU A 675 54.13 1.90 -25.71
CA LEU A 675 52.93 1.15 -25.34
C LEU A 675 53.15 0.24 -24.13
N ASP A 676 54.34 -0.35 -23.99
CA ASP A 676 54.71 -1.14 -22.82
C ASP A 676 54.92 -0.25 -21.58
N ALA A 677 55.48 0.95 -21.75
CA ALA A 677 55.56 1.95 -20.69
C ALA A 677 54.17 2.49 -20.29
N GLU A 678 53.28 2.73 -21.25
CA GLU A 678 51.89 3.12 -21.02
C GLU A 678 51.09 1.99 -20.35
N ARG A 679 51.34 0.73 -20.73
CA ARG A 679 50.75 -0.46 -20.11
C ARG A 679 51.29 -0.70 -18.69
N ALA A 680 52.57 -0.43 -18.45
CA ALA A 680 53.17 -0.45 -17.12
C ALA A 680 52.64 0.69 -16.23
N ALA A 681 52.37 1.86 -16.82
CA ALA A 681 51.71 2.99 -16.14
C ALA A 681 50.22 2.72 -15.87
N GLN A 682 49.54 1.97 -16.75
CA GLN A 682 48.20 1.42 -16.58
C GLN A 682 48.19 0.12 -15.75
N SER A 683 49.06 0.05 -14.73
CA SER A 683 49.04 -1.05 -13.77
C SER A 683 47.63 -1.17 -13.16
N LEU A 684 46.91 -2.24 -13.51
CA LEU A 684 45.63 -2.72 -12.96
C LEU A 684 45.77 -3.17 -11.49
N VAL A 685 46.68 -2.57 -10.71
CA VAL A 685 46.79 -2.82 -9.29
C VAL A 685 45.61 -2.12 -8.65
N ASP A 686 44.62 -2.92 -8.27
CA ASP A 686 43.60 -2.53 -7.29
C ASP A 686 44.36 -2.10 -6.03
N ARG A 687 44.61 -0.78 -5.92
CA ARG A 687 45.18 -0.20 -4.72
C ARG A 687 44.05 -0.24 -3.72
N GLY A 688 44.12 -1.22 -2.81
CA GLY A 688 43.24 -1.33 -1.67
C GLY A 688 43.05 0.01 -0.94
N PRO A 689 42.06 0.11 -0.06
CA PRO A 689 41.63 1.38 0.51
C PRO A 689 42.80 2.15 1.14
N THR A 690 42.85 3.46 0.88
CA THR A 690 43.85 4.36 1.47
C THR A 690 43.58 4.55 2.96
N ALA A 691 44.52 5.17 3.70
CA ALA A 691 44.30 5.51 5.10
C ALA A 691 43.11 6.48 5.28
N GLU A 692 43.00 7.48 4.41
CA GLU A 692 41.89 8.44 4.38
C GLU A 692 40.55 7.75 4.10
N GLU A 693 40.51 6.79 3.17
CA GLU A 693 39.29 6.02 2.90
C GLU A 693 38.91 5.13 4.09
N ARG A 694 39.87 4.56 4.81
CA ARG A 694 39.57 3.84 6.06
C ARG A 694 39.01 4.76 7.14
N GLU A 695 39.53 5.99 7.26
CA GLU A 695 39.02 6.98 8.20
C GLU A 695 37.60 7.44 7.83
N LEU A 696 37.34 7.67 6.54
CA LEU A 696 35.99 7.96 6.04
C LEU A 696 35.01 6.81 6.31
N ALA A 697 35.43 5.57 6.09
CA ALA A 697 34.60 4.40 6.41
C ALA A 697 34.32 4.29 7.90
N ALA A 698 35.31 4.59 8.76
CA ALA A 698 35.19 4.51 10.21
C ALA A 698 34.17 5.50 10.80
N LYS A 699 33.88 6.61 10.10
CA LYS A 699 32.81 7.56 10.49
C LYS A 699 31.42 6.92 10.59
N LEU A 700 31.18 5.84 9.86
CA LEU A 700 29.90 5.13 9.85
C LEU A 700 29.90 3.88 10.73
N ALA A 701 30.95 3.67 11.55
CA ALA A 701 31.03 2.54 12.47
C ALA A 701 29.98 2.65 13.60
N ASP A 702 29.64 3.86 14.01
CA ASP A 702 28.63 4.20 15.00
C ASP A 702 27.83 5.46 14.60
N HIS A 703 26.89 5.89 15.45
CA HIS A 703 26.02 7.04 15.18
C HIS A 703 26.71 8.40 15.35
N ALA A 704 27.83 8.48 16.07
CA ALA A 704 28.33 9.71 16.65
C ALA A 704 28.66 10.76 15.58
N TRP A 705 29.35 10.33 14.51
CA TRP A 705 29.67 11.24 13.41
C TRP A 705 28.42 11.73 12.68
N MET A 706 27.48 10.83 12.36
CA MET A 706 26.29 11.22 11.59
C MET A 706 25.36 12.14 12.38
N LEU A 707 25.22 11.93 13.69
CA LEU A 707 24.51 12.84 14.59
C LEU A 707 25.12 14.25 14.57
N ALA A 708 26.41 14.36 14.87
CA ALA A 708 27.13 15.64 14.89
C ALA A 708 27.12 16.32 13.51
N HIS A 709 27.17 15.52 12.44
CA HIS A 709 27.14 16.01 11.07
C HIS A 709 25.80 16.65 10.70
N LEU A 710 24.68 15.99 11.02
CA LEU A 710 23.34 16.54 10.80
C LEU A 710 23.11 17.79 11.66
N GLU A 711 23.52 17.78 12.93
CA GLU A 711 23.45 18.93 13.83
C GLU A 711 24.19 20.15 13.27
N ARG A 712 25.45 19.96 12.84
CA ARG A 712 26.27 21.01 12.23
C ARG A 712 25.56 21.68 11.05
N PHE A 713 24.89 20.89 10.21
CA PHE A 713 24.19 21.45 9.04
C PHE A 713 22.91 22.19 9.40
N LEU A 714 22.23 21.87 10.51
CA LEU A 714 21.06 22.62 10.94
C LEU A 714 21.40 24.05 11.39
N GLU A 715 22.65 24.29 11.80
CA GLU A 715 23.16 25.61 12.16
C GLU A 715 23.57 26.47 10.94
N ASP A 716 23.61 25.89 9.73
CA ASP A 716 24.01 26.60 8.53
C ASP A 716 22.97 27.69 8.15
N PRO A 717 23.36 28.97 8.05
CA PRO A 717 22.43 30.06 7.74
C PRO A 717 21.96 30.06 6.27
N ARG A 718 22.54 29.22 5.40
CA ARG A 718 22.20 29.17 3.97
C ARG A 718 20.93 28.35 3.67
N TRP A 719 20.25 27.80 4.66
CA TRP A 719 18.98 27.11 4.45
C TRP A 719 17.89 28.07 3.95
N PRO A 720 17.26 27.78 2.80
CA PRO A 720 16.07 28.53 2.36
C PRO A 720 14.82 28.10 3.14
N ASP A 721 13.93 29.05 3.41
CA ASP A 721 12.65 28.77 4.09
C ASP A 721 11.61 28.14 3.15
N ASP A 722 11.77 28.30 1.83
CA ASP A 722 10.78 27.96 0.81
C ASP A 722 11.26 26.95 -0.25
N ASP A 723 12.28 26.14 0.02
CA ASP A 723 12.82 25.16 -0.95
C ASP A 723 11.87 24.00 -1.28
N ARG A 724 10.75 23.86 -0.58
CA ARG A 724 9.76 22.84 -0.87
C ARG A 724 8.99 23.14 -2.16
N ILE A 725 8.78 22.11 -2.97
CA ILE A 725 7.91 22.17 -4.15
C ILE A 725 6.49 22.50 -3.68
N PRO A 726 5.85 23.57 -4.19
CA PRO A 726 4.49 23.93 -3.82
C PRO A 726 3.54 22.76 -4.01
N ARG A 727 2.73 22.45 -3.00
CA ARG A 727 1.66 21.45 -3.14
C ARG A 727 0.63 22.03 -4.10
N ALA A 728 0.25 21.28 -5.14
CA ALA A 728 -0.96 21.60 -5.89
C ALA A 728 -2.12 21.71 -4.87
N PRO A 729 -2.92 22.79 -4.88
CA PRO A 729 -4.03 22.91 -3.93
C PRO A 729 -4.93 21.69 -4.10
N LEU A 730 -5.22 21.02 -2.98
CA LEU A 730 -6.23 19.96 -2.94
C LEU A 730 -7.50 20.53 -3.59
N ARG A 731 -8.00 19.87 -4.64
CA ARG A 731 -9.28 20.22 -5.27
C ARG A 731 -10.32 20.27 -4.15
N ARG A 732 -10.80 21.46 -3.79
CA ARG A 732 -11.88 21.59 -2.81
C ARG A 732 -13.03 20.72 -3.31
N PRO A 733 -13.62 19.83 -2.46
CA PRO A 733 -14.86 19.20 -2.83
C PRO A 733 -15.86 20.32 -3.18
N PRO A 734 -16.69 20.14 -4.22
CA PRO A 734 -17.69 21.13 -4.56
C PRO A 734 -18.53 21.42 -3.31
N PRO A 735 -18.90 22.69 -3.06
CA PRO A 735 -19.80 23.00 -1.96
C PRO A 735 -21.04 22.12 -2.07
N PRO A 736 -21.60 21.64 -0.94
CA PRO A 736 -22.80 20.84 -0.97
C PRO A 736 -23.86 21.59 -1.77
N ALA A 737 -24.45 20.92 -2.76
CA ALA A 737 -25.53 21.49 -3.54
C ALA A 737 -26.61 21.98 -2.56
N SER A 738 -26.84 23.28 -2.53
CA SER A 738 -27.95 23.86 -1.78
C SER A 738 -29.21 23.15 -2.22
N SER A 739 -29.82 22.38 -1.32
CA SER A 739 -31.11 21.76 -1.55
C SER A 739 -32.09 22.84 -1.98
N PRO A 740 -32.75 22.73 -3.15
CA PRO A 740 -33.79 23.68 -3.49
C PRO A 740 -34.92 23.51 -2.48
N SER A 741 -35.18 24.55 -1.69
CA SER A 741 -36.39 24.71 -0.91
C SER A 741 -37.57 24.62 -1.86
N GLY A 742 -38.23 23.47 -1.88
CA GLY A 742 -39.49 23.30 -2.59
C GLY A 742 -40.60 23.97 -1.79
N ASP A 743 -41.13 25.06 -2.32
CA ASP A 743 -42.53 25.42 -2.11
C ASP A 743 -43.20 25.57 -3.49
N PRO A 744 -44.45 25.12 -3.63
CA PRO A 744 -45.04 24.78 -4.92
C PRO A 744 -45.63 26.02 -5.61
N GLN A 745 -45.29 26.22 -6.89
CA GLN A 745 -46.04 27.10 -7.78
C GLN A 745 -46.49 26.37 -9.07
N PRO A 746 -47.66 26.76 -9.61
CA PRO A 746 -48.50 25.89 -10.44
C PRO A 746 -48.13 25.98 -11.92
N ASN A 747 -48.10 24.83 -12.59
CA ASN A 747 -47.92 24.72 -14.03
C ASN A 747 -49.19 25.20 -14.77
N ALA A 748 -49.10 26.33 -15.45
CA ALA A 748 -50.02 26.71 -16.51
C ALA A 748 -49.33 26.52 -17.87
N HIS A 749 -49.60 25.39 -18.51
CA HIS A 749 -49.35 25.21 -19.94
C HIS A 749 -50.46 25.88 -20.74
N ALA A 750 -50.10 26.83 -21.61
CA ALA A 750 -50.96 27.29 -22.69
C ALA A 750 -50.52 26.60 -24.01
N PRO A 751 -51.47 26.11 -24.83
CA PRO A 751 -51.19 25.35 -26.03
C PRO A 751 -51.07 26.24 -27.28
N SER A 752 -50.29 25.79 -28.25
CA SER A 752 -50.25 26.34 -29.61
C SER A 752 -51.46 25.88 -30.41
N ARG A 753 -52.26 26.79 -30.98
CA ARG A 753 -53.06 26.51 -32.17
C ARG A 753 -53.16 27.68 -33.13
N SER A 754 -53.16 27.28 -34.39
CA SER A 754 -53.25 28.00 -35.65
C SER A 754 -54.54 28.77 -35.86
N GLU A 755 -54.42 29.76 -36.74
CA GLU A 755 -55.40 30.65 -37.36
C GLU A 755 -56.83 30.08 -37.59
N SER A 756 -57.84 30.87 -37.25
CA SER A 756 -58.81 31.43 -38.22
C SER A 756 -59.91 32.29 -37.55
N ASN A 757 -60.06 33.50 -38.09
CA ASN A 757 -61.23 34.38 -38.22
C ASN A 757 -62.26 34.65 -37.09
N ALA A 758 -62.36 35.96 -36.80
CA ALA A 758 -63.57 36.81 -36.81
C ALA A 758 -64.28 37.21 -35.49
N SER A 759 -64.25 38.55 -35.28
CA SER A 759 -65.31 39.46 -34.81
C SER A 759 -65.47 39.83 -33.31
N ALA A 760 -65.58 41.16 -33.12
CA ALA A 760 -66.32 41.95 -32.11
C ALA A 760 -65.86 42.05 -30.62
N ASN A 761 -65.11 43.12 -30.31
CA ASN A 761 -65.41 44.29 -29.43
C ASN A 761 -66.45 44.18 -28.26
N PRO A 762 -66.46 45.11 -27.26
CA PRO A 762 -65.54 45.25 -26.11
C PRO A 762 -66.26 45.52 -24.75
N GLY A 763 -65.53 45.69 -23.64
CA GLY A 763 -65.99 46.31 -22.38
C GLY A 763 -65.29 45.71 -21.16
N ALA A 764 -64.44 46.40 -20.38
CA ALA A 764 -64.58 47.64 -19.60
C ALA A 764 -64.85 47.34 -18.09
N GLU A 765 -64.15 48.11 -17.25
CA GLU A 765 -64.47 48.43 -15.84
C GLU A 765 -64.25 47.32 -14.77
N VAL A 766 -63.94 47.57 -13.49
CA VAL A 766 -63.67 48.75 -12.61
C VAL A 766 -63.17 48.14 -11.28
N ALA A 767 -62.03 48.58 -10.77
CA ALA A 767 -61.85 49.32 -9.50
C ALA A 767 -62.09 48.59 -8.16
N GLY A 768 -61.38 49.09 -7.14
CA GLY A 768 -61.77 48.93 -5.73
C GLY A 768 -60.62 48.56 -4.81
N THR A 769 -59.76 49.50 -4.39
CA THR A 769 -59.79 50.14 -3.04
C THR A 769 -59.46 49.20 -1.88
N GLY A 770 -58.63 49.50 -0.89
CA GLY A 770 -57.97 50.72 -0.41
C GLY A 770 -57.18 50.35 0.87
N LYS A 771 -56.00 50.94 1.13
CA LYS A 771 -55.74 52.22 1.83
C LYS A 771 -55.52 52.08 3.36
N ARG A 772 -54.28 52.35 3.81
CA ARG A 772 -53.81 53.44 4.73
C ARG A 772 -52.51 53.02 5.44
N ARG A 773 -51.35 53.67 5.18
CA ARG A 773 -50.79 54.96 5.72
C ARG A 773 -50.45 54.86 7.21
N ARG A 774 -49.29 55.30 7.75
CA ARG A 774 -48.56 56.60 7.62
C ARG A 774 -47.26 56.49 8.50
N GLN A 775 -46.05 57.00 8.21
CA GLN A 775 -45.45 58.38 8.30
C GLN A 775 -43.94 58.21 7.92
N GLU A 776 -43.31 58.89 6.94
CA GLU A 776 -42.64 60.24 6.94
C GLU A 776 -41.53 60.42 8.01
N GLU A 777 -40.21 60.34 7.67
CA GLU A 777 -39.24 61.41 7.24
C GLU A 777 -38.61 62.19 8.45
N PRO A 778 -37.51 62.98 8.39
CA PRO A 778 -36.60 63.31 7.26
C PRO A 778 -35.06 63.52 7.58
N LEU A 779 -34.29 63.76 6.48
CA LEU A 779 -33.26 64.82 6.24
C LEU A 779 -31.73 64.71 6.53
N SER A 780 -31.01 65.13 5.47
CA SER A 780 -29.69 65.79 5.31
C SER A 780 -28.44 64.90 5.14
N GLY A 781 -27.52 65.10 4.19
CA GLY A 781 -27.37 66.13 3.15
C GLY A 781 -25.89 66.42 2.83
N LEU A 782 -25.41 65.89 1.69
CA LEU A 782 -24.47 66.45 0.67
C LEU A 782 -23.14 67.15 1.04
N ASN A 783 -22.06 66.67 0.39
CA ASN A 783 -21.11 67.34 -0.54
C ASN A 783 -19.84 66.48 -0.58
N GLY A 784 -19.13 66.16 -1.65
CA GLY A 784 -18.89 66.62 -3.04
C GLY A 784 -17.42 66.19 -3.29
N ASP A 785 -16.82 65.92 -4.43
CA ASP A 785 -17.12 65.99 -5.86
C ASP A 785 -15.81 65.50 -6.55
N GLN A 786 -15.80 65.36 -7.88
CA GLN A 786 -14.63 65.21 -8.81
C GLN A 786 -14.03 63.79 -9.03
N ASP A 787 -13.74 63.34 -10.26
CA ASP A 787 -14.12 63.76 -11.61
C ASP A 787 -13.73 62.65 -12.64
N ARG A 788 -14.52 62.54 -13.72
CA ARG A 788 -14.22 62.23 -15.15
C ARG A 788 -13.20 61.15 -15.60
N ALA A 789 -13.34 60.42 -16.72
CA ALA A 789 -14.12 60.53 -17.97
C ALA A 789 -14.15 59.13 -18.70
N ALA A 790 -15.29 58.58 -19.13
CA ALA A 790 -16.00 58.69 -20.45
C ALA A 790 -15.17 58.25 -21.70
N LYS A 791 -15.40 57.08 -22.32
CA LYS A 791 -16.48 56.64 -23.26
C LYS A 791 -16.37 57.12 -24.71
N ARG A 792 -16.40 56.16 -25.68
CA ARG A 792 -17.26 56.05 -26.90
C ARG A 792 -16.70 54.93 -27.82
N GLN A 793 -17.39 53.81 -28.13
CA GLN A 793 -18.50 53.57 -29.10
C GLN A 793 -18.21 54.15 -30.51
N ARG A 794 -18.34 53.45 -31.65
CA ARG A 794 -19.51 52.66 -32.14
C ARG A 794 -19.21 52.00 -33.53
N THR A 795 -19.87 50.85 -33.82
CA THR A 795 -20.42 50.35 -35.14
C THR A 795 -19.47 50.07 -36.33
N THR A 796 -19.63 49.12 -37.30
CA THR A 796 -20.75 48.44 -38.02
C THR A 796 -20.23 47.14 -38.75
N LYS A 797 -21.16 46.26 -39.21
CA LYS A 797 -21.07 44.94 -39.93
C LYS A 797 -20.42 44.96 -41.37
N PRO A 798 -20.46 43.87 -42.24
CA PRO A 798 -19.84 42.52 -42.19
C PRO A 798 -19.17 41.98 -43.53
N LYS A 799 -18.38 40.88 -43.41
CA LYS A 799 -17.98 39.81 -44.41
C LYS A 799 -17.06 40.19 -45.61
N PRO A 800 -16.23 39.28 -46.21
CA PRO A 800 -16.43 37.83 -46.40
C PRO A 800 -15.22 36.89 -46.15
N LYS A 801 -15.46 35.58 -46.27
CA LYS A 801 -14.54 34.43 -46.11
C LYS A 801 -13.40 34.38 -47.15
N PRO A 802 -12.29 33.69 -46.84
CA PRO A 802 -11.63 32.81 -47.82
C PRO A 802 -11.40 31.37 -47.33
N LYS A 803 -11.25 30.47 -48.31
CA LYS A 803 -11.08 29.00 -48.24
C LYS A 803 -9.68 28.57 -47.72
N PRO A 804 -9.52 27.34 -47.21
CA PRO A 804 -8.24 26.84 -46.69
C PRO A 804 -7.34 26.23 -47.77
N VAL A 805 -6.04 26.45 -47.63
CA VAL A 805 -4.97 25.81 -48.42
C VAL A 805 -4.50 24.54 -47.71
N ARG A 806 -4.36 23.47 -48.51
CA ARG A 806 -3.82 22.14 -48.18
C ARG A 806 -2.49 22.22 -47.40
N LYS A 807 -2.39 21.48 -46.29
CA LYS A 807 -1.11 21.01 -45.74
C LYS A 807 -1.07 19.48 -45.76
N ALA A 808 0.09 18.98 -46.14
CA ALA A 808 0.42 17.58 -46.36
C ALA A 808 0.32 16.73 -45.09
N GLN A 809 -0.05 15.47 -45.30
CA GLN A 809 -0.05 14.39 -44.31
C GLN A 809 1.38 14.11 -43.83
N ALA A 810 1.55 14.09 -42.51
CA ALA A 810 2.64 13.39 -41.82
C ALA A 810 2.01 12.35 -40.88
N PRO A 811 2.53 11.12 -40.81
CA PRO A 811 1.85 10.01 -40.15
C PRO A 811 1.84 10.16 -38.62
N ALA A 812 0.71 9.77 -38.04
CA ALA A 812 0.47 9.72 -36.60
C ALA A 812 1.47 8.77 -35.91
N ARG A 813 2.06 9.25 -34.81
CA ARG A 813 2.86 8.46 -33.86
C ARG A 813 1.92 7.61 -33.00
N PRO A 814 2.17 6.31 -32.80
CA PRO A 814 1.46 5.52 -31.81
C PRO A 814 1.97 5.85 -30.40
N SER A 815 1.02 6.10 -29.50
CA SER A 815 1.23 6.02 -28.06
C SER A 815 1.17 4.56 -27.62
N THR A 816 2.21 4.05 -26.97
CA THR A 816 2.09 2.84 -26.15
C THR A 816 3.01 2.92 -24.93
N HIS A 817 2.36 3.09 -23.78
CA HIS A 817 2.83 2.59 -22.51
C HIS A 817 2.86 1.06 -22.57
N ALA A 818 4.01 0.44 -22.30
CA ALA A 818 4.10 -0.97 -21.94
C ALA A 818 5.23 -1.12 -20.90
N MET A 819 4.85 -1.14 -19.62
CA MET A 819 5.73 -1.60 -18.54
C MET A 819 5.89 -3.12 -18.69
N ARG A 820 7.10 -3.57 -19.02
CA ARG A 820 7.44 -5.00 -19.09
C ARG A 820 7.52 -5.57 -17.67
N THR A 821 6.72 -6.60 -17.38
CA THR A 821 6.74 -7.33 -16.11
C THR A 821 7.79 -8.45 -16.14
N ARG A 822 8.27 -8.84 -14.94
CA ARG A 822 9.30 -9.88 -14.72
C ARG A 822 8.97 -11.27 -15.30
N SER A 823 7.74 -11.54 -15.75
CA SER A 823 7.36 -12.84 -16.33
C SER A 823 7.92 -13.03 -17.74
N GLN A 824 8.07 -11.96 -18.52
CA GLN A 824 8.51 -12.01 -19.92
C GLN A 824 9.99 -12.39 -20.06
N ALA A 825 10.84 -11.92 -19.13
CA ALA A 825 12.27 -12.28 -19.08
C ALA A 825 12.52 -13.76 -18.74
N ARG A 826 11.52 -14.48 -18.19
CA ARG A 826 11.62 -15.91 -17.87
C ARG A 826 11.30 -16.79 -19.08
N ARG A 827 10.47 -16.31 -20.02
CA ARG A 827 10.14 -17.03 -21.27
C ARG A 827 11.28 -16.97 -22.30
N GLU A 828 12.03 -15.89 -22.38
CA GLU A 828 13.17 -15.77 -23.32
C GLU A 828 14.37 -16.65 -22.92
N ARG A 829 14.51 -17.05 -21.65
CA ARG A 829 15.53 -18.02 -21.22
C ARG A 829 15.26 -19.47 -21.67
N ALA A 830 14.01 -19.83 -21.95
CA ALA A 830 13.68 -21.18 -22.44
C ALA A 830 13.87 -21.32 -23.96
N ALA A 831 13.80 -20.22 -24.71
CA ALA A 831 13.96 -20.22 -26.18
C ALA A 831 15.42 -20.12 -26.65
N ALA A 832 16.37 -19.71 -25.79
CA ALA A 832 17.77 -19.54 -26.15
C ALA A 832 18.70 -20.71 -25.72
N GLY A 833 18.17 -21.73 -25.04
CA GLY A 833 18.95 -22.89 -24.54
C GLY A 833 18.97 -24.12 -25.45
N GLY A 834 18.36 -24.06 -26.63
CA GLY A 834 18.21 -25.21 -27.54
C GLY A 834 19.00 -25.07 -28.83
N LEU A 835 20.32 -24.87 -28.76
CA LEU A 835 21.23 -25.00 -29.90
C LEU A 835 22.71 -25.06 -29.44
N ALA A 836 23.08 -26.13 -28.74
CA ALA A 836 24.41 -26.75 -28.79
C ALA A 836 24.47 -27.98 -27.86
N ARG A 837 24.23 -29.16 -28.47
CA ARG A 837 24.47 -30.54 -27.99
C ARG A 837 23.76 -31.02 -26.73
#